data_AF-A0A9Q0NA95-F1
#
_entry.id   AF-A0A9Q0NA95-F1
#
_cell.length_a   1.000
_cell.length_b   1.000
_cell.length_c   1.000
_cell.angle_alpha   90.00
_cell.angle_beta   90.00
_cell.angle_gamma   90.00
#
_symmetry.space_group_name_H-M   'P 1'
#
loop_
_entity.id
_entity.type
_entity.pdbx_description
1 polymer ?
#
loop_
_entity_poly.entity_id
_entity_poly.type
_entity_poly.pdbx_seq_one_letter_code
_entity_poly.pdbx_strand_id
1 'polypeptide(L)'
;MTSLKLITSAKANGTVTVNKYESQSTGLKVVLADVEGPLCCGYFVLATEASDDDGLPHTLEHLIFLGSENYPYKGVLDLLANRCLASGTNAWTDTDHTCYTMTTAGKNGFLELLPIYLDHVLYPTLTDSGFVTEVHHISGEGEDGGVVYCEMQGRENSGESKTYLELIRAIYPNCNYSSETGGIMHNLRTSTTNKKVRDYHAQFYRPENVTCIIAGQIGIEEVSRALAPLEEKILSKPPKEAFVRPWQTPVPPFEESINKKVEYPADEEDCGIFTIGWRGPKCTIENLKLTSCSVLMRYLSDTSVSPMQREFVEVEDPFASQISFNINENTESLLYFTFESVPLPKMEEILPKLQSLLKKIADGVEKIDTNRLKNILERSVLEYLNNLESSPHDSISFLVIGDVLYGNTPEDFDMRLNVHKQLEYLQTVDESYWLGLLNEYMIDSKYVVIRGYPSIAEQQRLAQEKERIDMQREELGPEGLETKANELMEAMANNEIPPPEEMLTNVPIPSTDGIHFHPSNIYRTGHSETLPAGLDLNSWPVYSEAYDVHTNFVYMIVTLNTYSVPNELRPYLLMLLDLIIESPIRHGDTLIPYEEVVTALEKETIAIATRLGLESNSTFSCGPFSHAASLMIQVETRKYEKGVTWIVDLLHNTEFTVDRVRVIAAKMVNSITQVKRKGNFIVKELLKAMYYENDTNVRCSSVLFQQKFLSSVLTKLSDPATAASVIEDLNKLRSIITSNKNLALHVAADWQKMTSLNIDLNFPWKLISKPNEEPCRDELTVIPDWKIMKSHTNNSLHGSVVGMGCIESAFLCHASPSINSFVDEDLPALNVFLQYLTQLEGPMWRQIRGAGLAYGYNLNIMPHESLLYFTLYRSTNIVAAYRETKTMIEALLQPDAIWESTRLESAKSSLIFEIIEREKSIGDLVVQSLLSSFKKVPKDYNRVLVKKIDTVTVDDLRRVGEKYVSKLFTSDAKTMITCHPDKASDISAAFVEFGRDLKVQSLDESLLGQC
;
A
#
# COMPACT_ATOMS: atom_id res chain seq x y z
N MET A 1 2.85 -40.45 -11.60
CA MET A 1 3.38 -40.35 -10.22
C MET A 1 4.00 -38.98 -10.13
N THR A 2 3.68 -38.22 -9.10
CA THR A 2 4.22 -36.86 -8.90
C THR A 2 5.70 -36.93 -8.53
N SER A 3 6.52 -36.07 -9.13
CA SER A 3 7.94 -35.90 -8.81
C SER A 3 8.15 -35.17 -7.47
N LEU A 4 7.14 -34.41 -7.05
CA LEU A 4 7.11 -33.63 -5.81
C LEU A 4 6.79 -34.51 -4.59
N LYS A 5 7.74 -34.62 -3.67
CA LYS A 5 7.59 -35.35 -2.41
C LYS A 5 7.37 -34.38 -1.25
N LEU A 6 6.38 -34.67 -0.39
CA LEU A 6 6.14 -33.89 0.83
C LEU A 6 7.34 -34.02 1.78
N ILE A 7 7.86 -32.88 2.23
CA ILE A 7 8.96 -32.75 3.18
C ILE A 7 8.42 -32.48 4.59
N THR A 8 7.53 -31.50 4.73
CA THR A 8 6.92 -31.13 6.02
C THR A 8 5.58 -30.43 5.81
N SER A 9 4.77 -30.37 6.86
CA SER A 9 3.46 -29.73 6.91
C SER A 9 3.27 -29.06 8.26
N ALA A 10 2.75 -27.83 8.26
CA ALA A 10 2.42 -27.08 9.45
C ALA A 10 1.11 -26.29 9.25
N LYS A 11 0.50 -25.83 10.35
CA LYS A 11 -0.62 -24.88 10.27
C LYS A 11 -0.15 -23.50 10.72
N ALA A 12 -0.10 -22.52 9.82
CA ALA A 12 0.27 -21.16 10.11
C ALA A 12 -0.66 -20.56 11.17
N ASN A 13 -0.11 -20.18 12.31
CA ASN A 13 -0.82 -19.81 13.54
C ASN A 13 -2.06 -20.66 13.86
N GLY A 14 -2.01 -21.97 13.58
CA GLY A 14 -3.11 -22.89 13.79
C GLY A 14 -4.30 -22.78 12.82
N THR A 15 -4.29 -21.86 11.85
CA THR A 15 -5.43 -21.58 10.95
C THR A 15 -5.24 -22.15 9.54
N VAL A 16 -4.20 -21.74 8.82
CA VAL A 16 -3.99 -22.08 7.40
C VAL A 16 -3.00 -23.23 7.26
N THR A 17 -3.34 -24.27 6.51
CA THR A 17 -2.43 -25.40 6.27
C THR A 17 -1.37 -25.03 5.25
N VAL A 18 -0.09 -25.28 5.56
CA VAL A 18 1.06 -25.00 4.71
C VAL A 18 1.90 -26.27 4.54
N ASN A 19 2.11 -26.69 3.29
CA ASN A 19 2.80 -27.94 2.94
C ASN A 19 4.04 -27.65 2.08
N LYS A 20 5.21 -28.14 2.47
CA LYS A 20 6.47 -27.99 1.73
C LYS A 20 6.81 -29.29 0.99
N TYR A 21 7.05 -29.18 -0.30
CA TYR A 21 7.39 -30.27 -1.22
C TYR A 21 8.72 -30.01 -1.92
N GLU A 22 9.37 -31.07 -2.37
CA GLU A 22 10.61 -31.01 -3.15
C GLU A 22 10.56 -32.01 -4.30
N SER A 23 10.94 -31.57 -5.49
CA SER A 23 11.13 -32.44 -6.64
C SER A 23 12.35 -33.33 -6.44
N GLN A 24 12.14 -34.64 -6.47
CA GLN A 24 13.24 -35.61 -6.36
C GLN A 24 14.15 -35.63 -7.60
N SER A 25 13.73 -34.99 -8.69
CA SER A 25 14.47 -34.99 -9.96
C SER A 25 15.23 -33.68 -10.20
N THR A 26 14.68 -32.54 -9.78
CA THR A 26 15.23 -31.21 -10.09
C THR A 26 15.65 -30.43 -8.85
N GLY A 27 15.27 -30.87 -7.63
CA GLY A 27 15.47 -30.11 -6.39
C GLY A 27 14.60 -28.86 -6.26
N LEU A 28 13.75 -28.55 -7.25
CA LEU A 28 12.78 -27.47 -7.20
C LEU A 28 11.83 -27.67 -6.01
N LYS A 29 11.64 -26.61 -5.22
CA LYS A 29 10.78 -26.65 -4.03
C LYS A 29 9.45 -25.97 -4.32
N VAL A 30 8.38 -26.52 -3.75
CA VAL A 30 7.03 -25.95 -3.81
C VAL A 30 6.48 -25.90 -2.40
N VAL A 31 6.01 -24.73 -1.96
CA VAL A 31 5.29 -24.56 -0.70
C VAL A 31 3.86 -24.17 -1.02
N LEU A 32 2.87 -24.98 -0.62
CA LEU A 32 1.46 -24.70 -0.83
C LEU A 32 0.80 -24.25 0.47
N ALA A 33 0.22 -23.05 0.47
CA ALA A 33 -0.62 -22.53 1.55
C ALA A 33 -2.09 -22.53 1.12
N ASP A 34 -2.93 -23.25 1.86
CA ASP A 34 -4.36 -23.41 1.58
C ASP A 34 -5.17 -22.20 2.05
N VAL A 35 -5.06 -21.11 1.29
CA VAL A 35 -5.74 -19.84 1.57
C VAL A 35 -7.09 -19.82 0.86
N GLU A 36 -8.18 -19.66 1.62
CA GLU A 36 -9.53 -19.46 1.07
C GLU A 36 -9.63 -18.12 0.33
N GLY A 37 -10.37 -18.09 -0.77
CA GLY A 37 -10.64 -16.88 -1.51
C GLY A 37 -10.36 -17.01 -3.02
N PRO A 38 -10.68 -15.97 -3.78
CA PRO A 38 -10.73 -16.07 -5.24
C PRO A 38 -9.35 -15.96 -5.92
N LEU A 39 -8.28 -15.69 -5.17
CA LEU A 39 -6.95 -15.44 -5.73
C LEU A 39 -5.98 -16.60 -5.47
N CYS A 40 -5.13 -16.84 -6.45
CA CYS A 40 -3.94 -17.68 -6.33
C CYS A 40 -2.70 -16.79 -6.53
N CYS A 41 -1.89 -16.64 -5.49
CA CYS A 41 -0.66 -15.85 -5.48
C CYS A 41 0.56 -16.78 -5.49
N GLY A 42 1.59 -16.41 -6.24
CA GLY A 42 2.85 -17.11 -6.36
C GLY A 42 4.01 -16.19 -6.01
N TYR A 43 4.96 -16.70 -5.23
CA TYR A 43 6.20 -16.03 -4.85
C TYR A 43 7.35 -17.00 -5.16
N PHE A 44 8.15 -16.67 -6.17
CA PHE A 44 9.28 -17.48 -6.64
C PHE A 44 10.55 -16.89 -6.07
N VAL A 45 11.01 -17.50 -4.98
CA VAL A 45 12.08 -16.97 -4.15
C VAL A 45 13.38 -17.65 -4.49
N LEU A 46 14.42 -16.85 -4.69
CA LEU A 46 15.80 -17.31 -4.85
C LEU A 46 16.67 -16.62 -3.81
N ALA A 47 17.41 -17.41 -3.03
CA ALA A 47 18.48 -16.87 -2.20
C ALA A 47 19.60 -16.38 -3.13
N THR A 48 19.87 -15.08 -3.10
CA THR A 48 20.80 -14.39 -4.00
C THR A 48 21.75 -13.54 -3.20
N GLU A 49 23.04 -13.59 -3.49
CA GLU A 49 24.09 -12.88 -2.75
C GLU A 49 24.85 -11.93 -3.67
N ALA A 50 24.93 -10.65 -3.31
CA ALA A 50 25.69 -9.65 -4.04
C ALA A 50 27.09 -9.47 -3.45
N SER A 51 28.13 -9.72 -4.24
CA SER A 51 29.53 -9.61 -3.78
C SER A 51 30.13 -8.21 -3.92
N ASP A 52 29.44 -7.31 -4.62
CA ASP A 52 29.84 -5.93 -4.91
C ASP A 52 28.61 -5.05 -5.16
N ASP A 53 28.85 -3.75 -5.39
CA ASP A 53 27.81 -2.74 -5.62
C ASP A 53 27.43 -2.60 -7.12
N ASP A 54 27.62 -3.64 -7.93
CA ASP A 54 27.26 -3.65 -9.37
C ASP A 54 25.74 -3.81 -9.62
N GLY A 55 24.95 -4.07 -8.57
CA GLY A 55 23.51 -4.21 -8.69
C GLY A 55 23.06 -5.46 -9.46
N LEU A 56 23.89 -6.50 -9.53
CA LEU A 56 23.59 -7.72 -10.30
C LEU A 56 22.25 -8.38 -9.96
N PRO A 57 21.80 -8.46 -8.68
CA PRO A 57 20.47 -8.98 -8.36
C PRO A 57 19.35 -8.13 -9.00
N HIS A 58 19.39 -6.82 -8.83
CA HIS A 58 18.37 -5.89 -9.33
C HIS A 58 18.37 -5.80 -10.87
N THR A 59 19.54 -5.75 -11.50
CA THR A 59 19.62 -5.77 -12.97
C THR A 59 19.01 -7.05 -13.54
N LEU A 60 19.25 -8.19 -12.91
CA LEU A 60 18.70 -9.47 -13.36
C LEU A 60 17.19 -9.56 -13.12
N GLU A 61 16.69 -9.00 -12.02
CA GLU A 61 15.25 -8.85 -11.76
C GLU A 61 14.52 -8.22 -12.95
N HIS A 62 15.06 -7.13 -13.50
CA HIS A 62 14.50 -6.48 -14.70
C HIS A 62 14.67 -7.32 -15.96
N LEU A 63 15.87 -7.89 -16.17
CA LEU A 63 16.23 -8.51 -17.44
C LEU A 63 15.48 -9.81 -17.72
N ILE A 64 14.92 -10.50 -16.70
CA ILE A 64 14.08 -11.68 -16.96
C ILE A 64 12.78 -11.32 -17.70
N PHE A 65 12.24 -10.10 -17.53
CA PHE A 65 10.99 -9.67 -18.18
C PHE A 65 11.16 -9.34 -19.67
N LEU A 66 12.40 -9.33 -20.16
CA LEU A 66 12.71 -9.12 -21.58
C LEU A 66 12.54 -10.36 -22.45
N GLY A 67 12.22 -11.50 -21.83
CA GLY A 67 11.87 -12.74 -22.51
C GLY A 67 12.77 -13.90 -22.11
N SER A 68 12.32 -15.10 -22.46
CA SER A 68 12.97 -16.39 -22.18
C SER A 68 13.31 -17.16 -23.46
N GLU A 69 13.99 -18.30 -23.33
CA GLU A 69 14.28 -19.19 -24.46
C GLU A 69 13.01 -19.60 -25.23
N ASN A 70 11.90 -19.87 -24.54
CA ASN A 70 10.64 -20.28 -25.18
C ASN A 70 9.75 -19.07 -25.56
N TYR A 71 9.94 -17.92 -24.91
CA TYR A 71 9.16 -16.71 -25.11
C TYR A 71 10.10 -15.49 -25.28
N PRO A 72 10.84 -15.38 -26.40
CA PRO A 72 11.96 -14.45 -26.55
C PRO A 72 11.51 -13.04 -26.97
N TYR A 73 10.52 -12.47 -26.27
CA TYR A 73 9.95 -11.16 -26.59
C TYR A 73 9.75 -10.32 -25.33
N LYS A 74 10.11 -9.04 -25.40
CA LYS A 74 9.96 -8.11 -24.27
C LYS A 74 8.49 -7.99 -23.84
N GLY A 75 8.26 -8.08 -22.53
CA GLY A 75 6.92 -7.91 -21.93
C GLY A 75 5.93 -9.03 -22.25
N VAL A 76 6.36 -10.11 -22.93
CA VAL A 76 5.45 -11.21 -23.28
C VAL A 76 4.91 -11.92 -22.03
N LEU A 77 5.70 -11.99 -20.97
CA LEU A 77 5.25 -12.56 -19.69
C LEU A 77 4.05 -11.80 -19.14
N ASP A 78 4.07 -10.48 -19.18
CA ASP A 78 2.97 -9.62 -18.73
C ASP A 78 1.75 -9.72 -19.66
N LEU A 79 1.98 -9.79 -20.97
CA LEU A 79 0.90 -10.00 -21.94
C LEU A 79 0.18 -11.33 -21.69
N LEU A 80 0.93 -12.39 -21.38
CA LEU A 80 0.39 -13.71 -21.04
C LEU A 80 -0.27 -13.71 -19.66
N ALA A 81 0.32 -13.03 -18.67
CA ALA A 81 -0.28 -12.86 -17.35
C ALA A 81 -1.65 -12.19 -17.44
N ASN A 82 -1.76 -11.11 -18.23
CA ASN A 82 -3.04 -10.45 -18.48
C ASN A 82 -4.09 -11.42 -19.03
N ARG A 83 -3.72 -12.33 -19.94
CA ARG A 83 -4.64 -13.37 -20.48
C ARG A 83 -5.01 -14.43 -19.43
N CYS A 84 -4.15 -14.67 -18.46
CA CYS A 84 -4.34 -15.62 -17.36
C CYS A 84 -5.17 -15.05 -16.19
N LEU A 85 -6.01 -14.04 -16.42
CA LEU A 85 -6.76 -13.32 -15.38
C LEU A 85 -5.83 -12.78 -14.28
N ALA A 86 -4.76 -12.09 -14.68
CA ALA A 86 -3.92 -11.28 -13.79
C ALA A 86 -3.89 -9.83 -14.28
N SER A 87 -3.38 -8.93 -13.45
CA SER A 87 -3.01 -7.56 -13.85
C SER A 87 -1.49 -7.44 -13.94
N GLY A 88 -0.89 -8.28 -14.78
CA GLY A 88 0.55 -8.34 -14.96
C GLY A 88 1.30 -9.14 -13.91
N THR A 89 2.61 -8.91 -13.86
CA THR A 89 3.54 -9.54 -12.92
C THR A 89 4.32 -8.48 -12.14
N ASN A 90 5.01 -8.90 -11.08
CA ASN A 90 5.83 -7.99 -10.29
C ASN A 90 7.01 -8.75 -9.65
N ALA A 91 8.03 -8.03 -9.18
CA ALA A 91 9.17 -8.61 -8.49
C ALA A 91 9.73 -7.60 -7.47
N TRP A 92 10.63 -8.09 -6.62
CA TRP A 92 11.50 -7.22 -5.83
C TRP A 92 12.83 -7.89 -5.54
N THR A 93 13.82 -7.04 -5.33
CA THR A 93 15.16 -7.40 -4.90
C THR A 93 15.40 -6.91 -3.47
N ASP A 94 15.70 -7.83 -2.56
CA ASP A 94 16.17 -7.53 -1.20
C ASP A 94 17.68 -7.78 -1.08
N THR A 95 18.25 -7.60 0.10
CA THR A 95 19.67 -7.83 0.39
C THR A 95 20.05 -9.31 0.23
N ASP A 96 19.16 -10.21 0.64
CA ASP A 96 19.42 -11.65 0.76
C ASP A 96 18.67 -12.52 -0.26
N HIS A 97 17.75 -11.95 -1.01
CA HIS A 97 16.96 -12.70 -1.98
C HIS A 97 16.40 -11.83 -3.11
N THR A 98 16.05 -12.49 -4.20
CA THR A 98 15.17 -11.94 -5.24
C THR A 98 13.87 -12.73 -5.21
N CYS A 99 12.73 -12.03 -5.23
CA CYS A 99 11.42 -12.66 -5.26
C CYS A 99 10.62 -12.16 -6.46
N TYR A 100 10.10 -13.11 -7.22
CA TYR A 100 9.21 -12.84 -8.34
C TYR A 100 7.79 -13.24 -8.01
N THR A 101 6.81 -12.45 -8.45
CA THR A 101 5.41 -12.65 -8.07
C THR A 101 4.45 -12.67 -9.25
N MET A 102 3.46 -13.54 -9.15
CA MET A 102 2.28 -13.53 -10.00
C MET A 102 1.04 -13.70 -9.13
N THR A 103 -0.04 -13.02 -9.48
CA THR A 103 -1.33 -13.17 -8.80
C THR A 103 -2.42 -13.27 -9.85
N THR A 104 -3.24 -14.32 -9.76
CA THR A 104 -4.28 -14.61 -10.75
C THR A 104 -5.62 -14.83 -10.06
N ALA A 105 -6.71 -14.56 -10.77
CA ALA A 105 -8.06 -14.91 -10.32
C ALA A 105 -8.32 -16.39 -10.61
N GLY A 106 -8.40 -17.19 -9.54
CA GLY A 106 -8.51 -18.64 -9.60
C GLY A 106 -7.22 -19.34 -10.02
N LYS A 107 -7.19 -20.66 -9.85
CA LYS A 107 -6.00 -21.49 -10.09
C LYS A 107 -5.67 -21.75 -11.56
N ASN A 108 -6.64 -21.63 -12.47
CA ASN A 108 -6.46 -22.08 -13.85
C ASN A 108 -5.44 -21.21 -14.60
N GLY A 109 -5.57 -19.88 -14.50
CA GLY A 109 -4.59 -18.95 -15.07
C GLY A 109 -3.21 -19.11 -14.42
N PHE A 110 -3.18 -19.32 -13.10
CA PHE A 110 -1.95 -19.62 -12.36
C PHE A 110 -1.21 -20.83 -12.92
N LEU A 111 -1.91 -21.94 -13.11
CA LEU A 111 -1.33 -23.20 -13.58
C LEU A 111 -0.76 -23.10 -15.00
N GLU A 112 -1.40 -22.32 -15.88
CA GLU A 112 -0.89 -22.06 -17.23
C GLU A 112 0.34 -21.14 -17.21
N LEU A 113 0.32 -20.10 -16.37
CA LEU A 113 1.41 -19.12 -16.30
C LEU A 113 2.64 -19.64 -15.54
N LEU A 114 2.46 -20.53 -14.56
CA LEU A 114 3.52 -21.05 -13.69
C LEU A 114 4.76 -21.56 -14.46
N PRO A 115 4.65 -22.50 -15.42
CA PRO A 115 5.82 -22.98 -16.16
C PRO A 115 6.44 -21.89 -17.06
N ILE A 116 5.63 -20.96 -17.58
CA ILE A 116 6.09 -19.85 -18.43
C ILE A 116 6.93 -18.86 -17.63
N TYR A 117 6.46 -18.51 -16.44
CA TYR A 117 7.17 -17.60 -15.54
C TYR A 117 8.50 -18.21 -15.08
N LEU A 118 8.48 -19.48 -14.68
CA LEU A 118 9.71 -20.17 -14.30
C LEU A 118 10.68 -20.35 -15.49
N ASP A 119 10.20 -20.38 -16.73
CA ASP A 119 11.07 -20.31 -17.91
C ASP A 119 11.77 -18.96 -18.03
N HIS A 120 11.11 -17.84 -17.69
CA HIS A 120 11.75 -16.52 -17.61
C HIS A 120 12.77 -16.44 -16.49
N VAL A 121 12.48 -17.04 -15.32
CA VAL A 121 13.42 -17.09 -14.20
C VAL A 121 14.64 -17.95 -14.53
N LEU A 122 14.44 -19.18 -15.01
CA LEU A 122 15.52 -20.16 -15.18
C LEU A 122 16.24 -20.08 -16.53
N TYR A 123 15.56 -19.59 -17.57
CA TYR A 123 16.08 -19.53 -18.95
C TYR A 123 15.78 -18.19 -19.65
N PRO A 124 16.12 -17.03 -19.03
CA PRO A 124 15.97 -15.73 -19.65
C PRO A 124 16.92 -15.56 -20.86
N THR A 125 16.57 -14.65 -21.77
CA THR A 125 17.38 -14.36 -22.96
C THR A 125 18.67 -13.60 -22.65
N LEU A 126 18.62 -12.64 -21.70
CA LEU A 126 19.74 -11.79 -21.28
C LEU A 126 20.51 -11.18 -22.47
N THR A 127 19.80 -10.61 -23.44
CA THR A 127 20.40 -10.03 -24.65
C THR A 127 21.19 -8.76 -24.34
N ASP A 128 22.17 -8.43 -25.18
CA ASP A 128 22.94 -7.18 -25.01
C ASP A 128 22.04 -5.95 -25.25
N SER A 129 21.11 -6.02 -26.20
CA SER A 129 20.09 -4.98 -26.40
C SER A 129 19.21 -4.78 -25.16
N GLY A 130 18.85 -5.86 -24.47
CA GLY A 130 18.10 -5.78 -23.22
C GLY A 130 18.86 -5.06 -22.11
N PHE A 131 20.15 -5.37 -21.96
CA PHE A 131 21.04 -4.69 -21.03
C PHE A 131 21.12 -3.18 -21.31
N VAL A 132 21.30 -2.79 -22.58
CA VAL A 132 21.39 -1.37 -22.98
C VAL A 132 20.12 -0.59 -22.61
N THR A 133 18.93 -1.14 -22.83
CA THR A 133 17.69 -0.40 -22.54
C THR A 133 17.30 -0.42 -21.07
N GLU A 134 17.46 -1.56 -20.37
CA GLU A 134 16.99 -1.71 -18.99
C GLU A 134 18.02 -1.33 -17.94
N VAL A 135 19.30 -1.62 -18.16
CA VAL A 135 20.33 -1.42 -17.12
C VAL A 135 20.98 -0.05 -17.26
N HIS A 136 21.75 0.16 -18.33
CA HIS A 136 22.50 1.39 -18.53
C HIS A 136 22.86 1.62 -20.01
N HIS A 137 22.75 2.87 -20.46
CA HIS A 137 23.31 3.36 -21.71
C HIS A 137 23.70 4.84 -21.61
N ILE A 138 24.42 5.33 -22.62
CA ILE A 138 24.61 6.76 -22.87
C ILE A 138 23.78 7.11 -24.11
N SER A 139 22.98 8.19 -24.06
CA SER A 139 22.15 8.65 -25.17
C SER A 139 22.96 9.40 -26.23
N GLY A 140 22.34 9.71 -27.37
CA GLY A 140 22.93 10.57 -28.41
C GLY A 140 23.26 11.99 -27.94
N GLU A 141 22.63 12.44 -26.85
CA GLU A 141 22.92 13.74 -26.23
C GLU A 141 23.97 13.62 -25.11
N GLY A 142 24.57 12.44 -24.91
CA GLY A 142 25.61 12.19 -23.92
C GLY A 142 25.10 11.99 -22.50
N GLU A 143 23.79 11.86 -22.30
CA GLU A 143 23.16 11.66 -20.99
C GLU A 143 23.07 10.17 -20.64
N ASP A 144 23.30 9.81 -19.38
CA ASP A 144 23.13 8.44 -18.89
C ASP A 144 21.65 8.09 -18.74
N GLY A 145 21.26 6.91 -19.23
CA GLY A 145 19.90 6.40 -19.17
C GLY A 145 19.87 4.89 -18.88
N GLY A 146 18.68 4.33 -18.85
CA GLY A 146 18.40 2.95 -18.47
C GLY A 146 17.46 2.90 -17.26
N VAL A 147 16.53 1.95 -17.24
CA VAL A 147 15.49 1.87 -16.19
C VAL A 147 16.11 1.75 -14.80
N VAL A 148 17.01 0.78 -14.60
CA VAL A 148 17.72 0.54 -13.33
C VAL A 148 18.58 1.74 -12.94
N TYR A 149 19.33 2.30 -13.88
CA TYR A 149 20.15 3.49 -13.62
C TYR A 149 19.31 4.69 -13.17
N CYS A 150 18.18 4.97 -13.82
CA CYS A 150 17.28 6.06 -13.46
C CYS A 150 16.61 5.84 -12.10
N GLU A 151 16.24 4.61 -11.76
CA GLU A 151 15.72 4.29 -10.42
C GLU A 151 16.77 4.54 -9.33
N MET A 152 18.00 4.10 -9.54
CA MET A 152 19.10 4.34 -8.60
C MET A 152 19.48 5.82 -8.51
N GLN A 153 19.42 6.57 -9.63
CA GLN A 153 19.61 8.01 -9.63
C GLN A 153 18.61 8.74 -8.70
N GLY A 154 17.36 8.29 -8.66
CA GLY A 154 16.32 8.84 -7.78
C GLY A 154 16.45 8.45 -6.31
N ARG A 155 17.21 7.39 -5.99
CA ARG A 155 17.28 6.80 -4.64
C ARG A 155 18.62 7.02 -3.93
N GLU A 156 19.75 6.81 -4.63
CA GLU A 156 21.11 6.70 -4.06
C GLU A 156 21.45 7.88 -3.15
N ASN A 157 21.04 9.09 -3.53
CA ASN A 157 21.40 10.31 -2.81
C ASN A 157 20.38 10.74 -1.75
N SER A 158 19.28 10.02 -1.56
CA SER A 158 18.34 10.31 -0.45
C SER A 158 19.03 10.14 0.91
N GLY A 159 18.65 10.96 1.89
CA GLY A 159 19.21 10.87 3.25
C GLY A 159 18.99 9.49 3.89
N GLU A 160 17.82 8.89 3.69
CA GLU A 160 17.51 7.53 4.15
C GLU A 160 18.43 6.48 3.51
N SER A 161 18.60 6.49 2.18
CA SER A 161 19.43 5.48 1.50
C SER A 161 20.91 5.62 1.86
N LYS A 162 21.44 6.85 1.89
CA LYS A 162 22.84 7.09 2.29
C LYS A 162 23.11 6.66 3.74
N THR A 163 22.21 6.99 4.66
CA THR A 163 22.38 6.63 6.08
C THR A 163 22.23 5.14 6.32
N TYR A 164 21.27 4.49 5.66
CA TYR A 164 21.07 3.04 5.76
C TYR A 164 22.23 2.25 5.14
N LEU A 165 22.70 2.62 3.95
CA LEU A 165 23.84 1.97 3.30
C LEU A 165 25.11 2.04 4.17
N GLU A 166 25.38 3.21 4.77
CA GLU A 166 26.52 3.35 5.69
C GLU A 166 26.34 2.56 7.00
N LEU A 167 25.11 2.39 7.48
CA LEU A 167 24.80 1.53 8.63
C LEU A 167 25.13 0.08 8.32
N ILE A 168 24.58 -0.49 7.24
CA ILE A 168 24.79 -1.91 6.90
C ILE A 168 26.25 -2.21 6.59
N ARG A 169 26.98 -1.27 5.94
CA ARG A 169 28.43 -1.39 5.70
C ARG A 169 29.25 -1.44 6.98
N ALA A 170 28.86 -0.68 7.99
CA ALA A 170 29.55 -0.66 9.26
C ALA A 170 29.15 -1.84 10.17
N ILE A 171 27.90 -2.31 10.10
CA ILE A 171 27.41 -3.47 10.88
C ILE A 171 27.95 -4.79 10.31
N TYR A 172 28.06 -4.91 8.99
CA TYR A 172 28.46 -6.13 8.27
C TYR A 172 29.78 -5.96 7.50
N PRO A 173 30.90 -5.60 8.16
CA PRO A 173 32.16 -5.40 7.46
C PRO A 173 32.66 -6.73 6.86
N ASN A 174 33.18 -6.66 5.63
CA ASN A 174 33.68 -7.83 4.89
C ASN A 174 32.63 -8.95 4.71
N CYS A 175 31.35 -8.57 4.62
CA CYS A 175 30.24 -9.47 4.42
C CYS A 175 29.32 -8.91 3.34
N ASN A 176 28.73 -9.79 2.53
CA ASN A 176 27.92 -9.41 1.38
C ASN A 176 26.57 -8.74 1.74
N TYR A 177 26.16 -8.76 3.02
CA TYR A 177 25.07 -7.91 3.51
C TYR A 177 25.36 -6.39 3.45
N SER A 178 26.61 -6.00 3.17
CA SER A 178 27.02 -4.58 3.04
C SER A 178 26.92 -4.00 1.62
N SER A 179 26.56 -4.83 0.64
CA SER A 179 26.48 -4.45 -0.76
C SER A 179 25.17 -3.69 -1.05
N GLU A 180 25.23 -2.72 -1.96
CA GLU A 180 24.05 -2.07 -2.54
C GLU A 180 23.49 -2.94 -3.67
N THR A 181 22.45 -3.72 -3.39
CA THR A 181 21.88 -4.67 -4.35
C THR A 181 21.16 -4.00 -5.53
N GLY A 182 20.79 -2.72 -5.39
CA GLY A 182 20.27 -1.91 -6.50
C GLY A 182 21.35 -1.48 -7.51
N GLY A 183 22.62 -1.46 -7.07
CA GLY A 183 23.78 -0.99 -7.81
C GLY A 183 24.05 0.50 -7.61
N ILE A 184 25.26 0.86 -7.18
CA ILE A 184 25.63 2.29 -7.14
C ILE A 184 25.81 2.82 -8.56
N MET A 185 25.38 4.05 -8.80
CA MET A 185 25.41 4.68 -10.11
C MET A 185 26.80 4.63 -10.77
N HIS A 186 27.87 4.76 -9.98
CA HIS A 186 29.24 4.65 -10.51
C HIS A 186 29.53 3.27 -11.11
N ASN A 187 29.12 2.20 -10.43
CA ASN A 187 29.35 0.83 -10.87
C ASN A 187 28.45 0.47 -12.05
N LEU A 188 27.18 0.91 -12.04
CA LEU A 188 26.27 0.74 -13.17
C LEU A 188 26.87 1.30 -14.47
N ARG A 189 27.59 2.43 -14.39
CA ARG A 189 28.26 3.06 -15.54
C ARG A 189 29.57 2.40 -15.97
N THR A 190 30.31 1.79 -15.05
CA THR A 190 31.75 1.51 -15.28
C THR A 190 32.17 0.06 -15.10
N SER A 191 31.53 -0.71 -14.22
CA SER A 191 31.90 -2.10 -13.89
C SER A 191 30.84 -3.13 -14.24
N THR A 192 29.57 -2.72 -14.25
CA THR A 192 28.43 -3.57 -14.52
C THR A 192 28.40 -3.92 -16.00
N THR A 193 28.34 -5.21 -16.32
CA THR A 193 28.30 -5.69 -17.72
C THR A 193 27.33 -6.84 -17.85
N ASN A 194 26.75 -7.00 -19.04
CA ASN A 194 25.85 -8.13 -19.30
C ASN A 194 26.53 -9.51 -19.12
N LYS A 195 27.86 -9.57 -19.28
CA LYS A 195 28.61 -10.78 -18.94
C LYS A 195 28.49 -11.11 -17.44
N LYS A 196 28.70 -10.12 -16.56
CA LYS A 196 28.53 -10.32 -15.10
C LYS A 196 27.11 -10.73 -14.75
N VAL A 197 26.10 -10.13 -15.39
CA VAL A 197 24.69 -10.52 -15.22
C VAL A 197 24.47 -11.99 -15.59
N ARG A 198 24.96 -12.44 -16.75
CA ARG A 198 24.85 -13.84 -17.19
C ARG A 198 25.58 -14.82 -16.26
N ASP A 199 26.77 -14.44 -15.79
CA ASP A 199 27.53 -15.25 -14.82
C ASP A 199 26.78 -15.36 -13.48
N TYR A 200 26.20 -14.24 -13.01
CA TYR A 200 25.38 -14.17 -11.81
C TYR A 200 24.12 -15.04 -11.91
N HIS A 201 23.40 -14.95 -13.03
CA HIS A 201 22.25 -15.82 -13.34
C HIS A 201 22.67 -17.29 -13.30
N ALA A 202 23.76 -17.65 -13.99
CA ALA A 202 24.23 -19.02 -14.04
C ALA A 202 24.58 -19.59 -12.65
N GLN A 203 25.05 -18.74 -11.73
CA GLN A 203 25.38 -19.08 -10.35
C GLN A 203 24.15 -19.29 -9.46
N PHE A 204 23.21 -18.34 -9.44
CA PHE A 204 22.12 -18.33 -8.44
C PHE A 204 20.75 -18.79 -8.98
N TYR A 205 20.49 -18.65 -10.28
CA TYR A 205 19.19 -18.96 -10.88
C TYR A 205 19.15 -20.42 -11.33
N ARG A 206 19.07 -21.28 -10.30
CA ARG A 206 19.14 -22.73 -10.42
C ARG A 206 17.87 -23.38 -9.88
N PRO A 207 17.39 -24.49 -10.48
CA PRO A 207 16.18 -25.17 -10.02
C PRO A 207 16.19 -25.51 -8.53
N GLU A 208 17.32 -25.96 -7.98
CA GLU A 208 17.43 -26.34 -6.57
C GLU A 208 17.35 -25.14 -5.58
N ASN A 209 17.60 -23.93 -6.09
CA ASN A 209 17.54 -22.67 -5.34
C ASN A 209 16.15 -22.01 -5.42
N VAL A 210 15.35 -22.35 -6.43
CA VAL A 210 14.00 -21.79 -6.57
C VAL A 210 13.05 -22.47 -5.59
N THR A 211 12.37 -21.66 -4.78
CA THR A 211 11.19 -22.10 -4.02
C THR A 211 9.96 -21.38 -4.54
N CYS A 212 9.00 -22.15 -5.07
CA CYS A 212 7.69 -21.65 -5.48
C CYS A 212 6.74 -21.68 -4.28
N ILE A 213 6.52 -20.54 -3.64
CA ILE A 213 5.50 -20.41 -2.60
C ILE A 213 4.19 -20.06 -3.31
N ILE A 214 3.16 -20.89 -3.15
CA ILE A 214 1.86 -20.71 -3.79
C ILE A 214 0.82 -20.66 -2.67
N ALA A 215 0.13 -19.52 -2.58
CA ALA A 215 -0.96 -19.30 -1.65
C ALA A 215 -2.28 -19.21 -2.41
N GLY A 216 -3.23 -20.10 -2.09
CA GLY A 216 -4.55 -20.14 -2.72
C GLY A 216 -5.11 -21.55 -2.82
N GLN A 217 -6.32 -21.67 -3.35
CA GLN A 217 -7.04 -22.95 -3.45
C GLN A 217 -6.56 -23.78 -4.64
N ILE A 218 -5.39 -24.40 -4.50
CA ILE A 218 -4.70 -25.16 -5.56
C ILE A 218 -4.14 -26.49 -5.05
N GLY A 219 -4.34 -27.58 -5.82
CA GLY A 219 -3.86 -28.92 -5.45
C GLY A 219 -2.45 -29.22 -5.94
N ILE A 220 -1.67 -29.95 -5.14
CA ILE A 220 -0.29 -30.36 -5.50
C ILE A 220 -0.21 -31.18 -6.80
N GLU A 221 -1.21 -32.02 -7.07
CA GLU A 221 -1.27 -32.82 -8.30
C GLU A 221 -1.44 -31.95 -9.56
N GLU A 222 -2.14 -30.81 -9.42
CA GLU A 222 -2.33 -29.84 -10.50
C GLU A 222 -1.03 -29.07 -10.75
N VAL A 223 -0.38 -28.60 -9.67
CA VAL A 223 0.93 -27.94 -9.74
C VAL A 223 1.99 -28.86 -10.34
N SER A 224 2.05 -30.12 -9.91
CA SER A 224 3.00 -31.10 -10.45
C SER A 224 2.79 -31.33 -11.94
N ARG A 225 1.53 -31.31 -12.43
CA ARG A 225 1.24 -31.46 -13.86
C ARG A 225 1.67 -30.22 -14.65
N ALA A 226 1.39 -29.02 -14.12
CA ALA A 226 1.80 -27.77 -14.74
C ALA A 226 3.33 -27.64 -14.84
N LEU A 227 4.06 -28.12 -13.82
CA LEU A 227 5.52 -28.08 -13.80
C LEU A 227 6.19 -29.16 -14.65
N ALA A 228 5.50 -30.24 -15.02
CA ALA A 228 6.13 -31.38 -15.70
C ALA A 228 6.91 -31.01 -16.99
N PRO A 229 6.38 -30.17 -17.92
CA PRO A 229 7.13 -29.75 -19.11
C PRO A 229 8.41 -28.97 -18.77
N LEU A 230 8.35 -28.12 -17.73
CA LEU A 230 9.51 -27.38 -17.25
C LEU A 230 10.54 -28.32 -16.62
N GLU A 231 10.11 -29.31 -15.83
CA GLU A 231 11.03 -30.31 -15.25
C GLU A 231 11.74 -31.12 -16.34
N GLU A 232 11.03 -31.52 -17.40
CA GLU A 232 11.65 -32.17 -18.56
C GLU A 232 12.69 -31.27 -19.23
N LYS A 233 12.40 -29.97 -19.38
CA LYS A 233 13.36 -28.98 -19.88
C LYS A 233 14.58 -28.88 -18.97
N ILE A 234 14.39 -28.79 -17.65
CA ILE A 234 15.47 -28.76 -16.66
C ILE A 234 16.37 -29.98 -16.80
N LEU A 235 15.79 -31.17 -16.86
CA LEU A 235 16.52 -32.43 -16.99
C LEU A 235 17.25 -32.60 -18.33
N SER A 236 16.82 -31.88 -19.37
CA SER A 236 17.49 -31.86 -20.68
C SER A 236 18.77 -31.01 -20.70
N LYS A 237 18.95 -30.10 -19.73
CA LYS A 237 20.13 -29.25 -19.63
C LYS A 237 21.29 -30.00 -18.93
N PRO A 238 22.55 -29.65 -19.21
CA PRO A 238 23.69 -30.29 -18.56
C PRO A 238 23.65 -30.14 -17.03
N PRO A 239 24.01 -31.18 -16.26
CA PRO A 239 24.06 -31.08 -14.81
C PRO A 239 25.13 -30.07 -14.37
N LYS A 240 24.82 -29.28 -13.35
CA LYS A 240 25.75 -28.34 -12.71
C LYS A 240 26.39 -28.96 -11.48
N GLU A 241 27.45 -28.34 -10.98
CA GLU A 241 28.03 -28.67 -9.67
C GLU A 241 27.02 -28.50 -8.54
N ALA A 242 27.27 -29.10 -7.37
CA ALA A 242 26.37 -29.00 -6.23
C ALA A 242 26.12 -27.53 -5.86
N PHE A 243 24.84 -27.14 -5.72
CA PHE A 243 24.49 -25.80 -5.30
C PHE A 243 24.83 -25.59 -3.82
N VAL A 244 25.47 -24.47 -3.52
CA VAL A 244 25.67 -24.00 -2.14
C VAL A 244 24.70 -22.87 -1.91
N ARG A 245 23.72 -23.07 -1.02
CA ARG A 245 22.78 -22.02 -0.65
C ARG A 245 23.54 -20.85 -0.03
N PRO A 246 23.28 -19.59 -0.44
CA PRO A 246 23.84 -18.41 0.18
C PRO A 246 23.46 -18.27 1.66
N TRP A 247 24.14 -17.35 2.35
CA TRP A 247 23.81 -16.93 3.73
C TRP A 247 23.94 -18.01 4.82
N GLN A 248 24.63 -19.11 4.49
CA GLN A 248 24.91 -20.19 5.45
C GLN A 248 26.28 -20.03 6.12
N THR A 249 27.05 -19.02 5.74
CA THR A 249 28.38 -18.74 6.30
C THR A 249 28.28 -17.82 7.53
N PRO A 250 29.15 -17.98 8.53
CA PRO A 250 29.19 -17.07 9.67
C PRO A 250 29.51 -15.64 9.25
N VAL A 251 28.84 -14.67 9.88
CA VAL A 251 29.10 -13.24 9.67
C VAL A 251 30.33 -12.83 10.48
N PRO A 252 31.39 -12.27 9.87
CA PRO A 252 32.56 -11.79 10.62
C PRO A 252 32.17 -10.71 11.63
N PRO A 253 32.67 -10.68 12.88
CA PRO A 253 32.31 -9.64 13.86
C PRO A 253 32.83 -8.25 13.45
N PHE A 254 32.25 -7.20 14.01
CA PHE A 254 32.84 -5.85 13.99
C PHE A 254 33.46 -5.54 15.36
N GLU A 255 34.64 -4.90 15.36
CA GLU A 255 35.53 -4.92 16.52
C GLU A 255 35.36 -3.77 17.51
N GLU A 256 34.72 -2.68 17.12
CA GLU A 256 34.50 -1.51 17.97
C GLU A 256 33.18 -0.83 17.64
N SER A 257 32.65 -0.03 18.57
CA SER A 257 31.51 0.82 18.26
C SER A 257 31.94 1.91 17.27
N ILE A 258 31.15 2.12 16.22
CA ILE A 258 31.47 3.05 15.13
C ILE A 258 30.52 4.24 15.21
N ASN A 259 31.05 5.43 14.96
CA ASN A 259 30.25 6.65 14.85
C ASN A 259 30.67 7.42 13.60
N LYS A 260 29.78 7.52 12.62
CA LYS A 260 30.03 8.16 11.33
C LYS A 260 29.10 9.34 11.10
N LYS A 261 29.67 10.37 10.48
CA LYS A 261 28.94 11.48 9.87
C LYS A 261 28.78 11.20 8.38
N VAL A 262 27.56 11.36 7.86
CA VAL A 262 27.24 11.24 6.44
C VAL A 262 26.49 12.49 6.01
N GLU A 263 26.84 13.06 4.87
CA GLU A 263 26.14 14.20 4.29
C GLU A 263 25.26 13.75 3.12
N TYR A 264 24.05 14.31 3.06
CA TYR A 264 23.11 14.07 1.96
C TYR A 264 22.58 15.41 1.41
N PRO A 265 22.29 15.49 0.11
CA PRO A 265 21.72 16.69 -0.50
C PRO A 265 20.38 17.08 0.11
N ALA A 266 20.20 18.38 0.38
CA ALA A 266 18.93 18.95 0.83
C ALA A 266 18.84 20.43 0.46
N ASP A 267 17.61 20.96 0.39
CA ASP A 267 17.35 22.38 0.16
C ASP A 267 17.51 23.24 1.43
N GLU A 268 17.40 22.61 2.61
CA GLU A 268 17.48 23.24 3.92
C GLU A 268 18.42 22.43 4.84
N GLU A 269 19.09 23.11 5.78
CA GLU A 269 20.04 22.50 6.74
C GLU A 269 19.54 22.66 8.20
N ASP A 270 18.31 22.25 8.47
CA ASP A 270 17.64 22.44 9.76
C ASP A 270 17.56 21.14 10.59
N CYS A 271 17.23 20.03 9.94
CA CYS A 271 16.97 18.75 10.57
C CYS A 271 17.64 17.58 9.82
N GLY A 272 18.35 16.73 10.56
CA GLY A 272 19.01 15.54 10.06
C GLY A 272 18.33 14.23 10.42
N ILE A 273 19.03 13.12 10.15
CA ILE A 273 18.61 11.76 10.47
C ILE A 273 19.66 11.15 11.41
N PHE A 274 19.23 10.53 12.51
CA PHE A 274 20.12 9.78 13.39
C PHE A 274 19.72 8.31 13.39
N THR A 275 20.65 7.42 13.06
CA THR A 275 20.40 5.98 13.05
C THR A 275 21.40 5.28 13.94
N ILE A 276 20.93 4.36 14.78
CA ILE A 276 21.77 3.52 15.64
C ILE A 276 21.38 2.06 15.50
N GLY A 277 22.36 1.19 15.28
CA GLY A 277 22.14 -0.25 15.12
C GLY A 277 23.11 -1.12 15.91
N TRP A 278 22.66 -2.34 16.19
CA TRP A 278 23.38 -3.41 16.88
C TRP A 278 23.21 -4.71 16.11
N ARG A 279 24.17 -5.63 16.28
CA ARG A 279 23.94 -7.03 15.89
C ARG A 279 23.02 -7.70 16.89
N GLY A 280 22.02 -8.40 16.38
CA GLY A 280 21.04 -9.13 17.17
C GLY A 280 21.21 -10.66 17.11
N PRO A 281 20.16 -11.39 17.52
CA PRO A 281 20.15 -12.85 17.53
C PRO A 281 20.40 -13.49 16.17
N LYS A 282 20.90 -14.73 16.17
CA LYS A 282 21.05 -15.51 14.93
C LYS A 282 19.71 -16.04 14.47
N CYS A 283 19.19 -15.54 13.34
CA CYS A 283 17.86 -15.94 12.86
C CYS A 283 17.77 -17.46 12.55
N THR A 284 18.89 -18.10 12.26
CA THR A 284 18.97 -19.55 11.96
C THR A 284 18.75 -20.46 13.18
N ILE A 285 19.00 -19.99 14.41
CA ILE A 285 18.97 -20.84 15.61
C ILE A 285 18.38 -20.17 16.87
N GLU A 286 18.25 -18.85 16.90
CA GLU A 286 17.81 -18.05 18.06
C GLU A 286 16.48 -17.31 17.79
N ASN A 287 15.56 -17.94 17.05
CA ASN A 287 14.30 -17.31 16.62
C ASN A 287 13.46 -16.76 17.79
N LEU A 288 13.38 -17.48 18.93
CA LEU A 288 12.70 -16.96 20.12
C LEU A 288 13.32 -15.65 20.61
N LYS A 289 14.66 -15.53 20.65
CA LYS A 289 15.31 -14.28 21.04
C LYS A 289 15.04 -13.18 20.02
N LEU A 290 14.99 -13.49 18.73
CA LEU A 290 14.67 -12.52 17.68
C LEU A 290 13.25 -11.95 17.87
N THR A 291 12.27 -12.83 18.12
CA THR A 291 10.90 -12.44 18.48
C THR A 291 10.89 -11.60 19.76
N SER A 292 11.67 -11.98 20.78
CA SER A 292 11.82 -11.18 22.01
C SER A 292 12.42 -9.79 21.73
N CYS A 293 13.41 -9.67 20.85
CA CYS A 293 14.00 -8.38 20.48
C CYS A 293 12.97 -7.49 19.79
N SER A 294 12.13 -8.04 18.91
CA SER A 294 11.02 -7.30 18.30
C SER A 294 10.05 -6.73 19.36
N VAL A 295 9.63 -7.55 20.32
CA VAL A 295 8.75 -7.11 21.42
C VAL A 295 9.43 -6.06 22.29
N LEU A 296 10.72 -6.23 22.63
CA LEU A 296 11.48 -5.28 23.43
C LEU A 296 11.64 -3.93 22.71
N MET A 297 12.00 -3.93 21.43
CA MET A 297 12.15 -2.72 20.63
C MET A 297 10.82 -1.97 20.49
N ARG A 298 9.72 -2.70 20.29
CA ARG A 298 8.37 -2.16 20.30
C ARG A 298 8.04 -1.51 21.65
N TYR A 299 8.33 -2.19 22.76
CA TYR A 299 8.19 -1.61 24.10
C TYR A 299 9.02 -0.32 24.26
N LEU A 300 10.22 -0.25 23.72
CA LEU A 300 11.09 0.93 23.85
C LEU A 300 10.60 2.13 23.02
N SER A 301 9.93 1.92 21.88
CA SER A 301 9.76 2.97 20.86
C SER A 301 8.37 3.15 20.22
N ASP A 302 7.43 2.21 20.34
CA ASP A 302 6.25 2.16 19.43
C ASP A 302 5.11 3.17 19.73
N THR A 303 4.95 3.61 20.98
CA THR A 303 3.82 4.45 21.43
C THR A 303 4.32 5.69 22.15
N SER A 304 3.50 6.74 22.28
CA SER A 304 3.88 8.00 22.98
C SER A 304 4.32 7.78 24.44
N VAL A 305 3.85 6.70 25.08
CA VAL A 305 4.25 6.32 26.45
C VAL A 305 5.52 5.44 26.49
N SER A 306 6.03 4.99 25.35
CA SER A 306 7.27 4.22 25.26
C SER A 306 8.48 5.07 25.70
N PRO A 307 9.47 4.51 26.43
CA PRO A 307 10.58 5.26 27.00
C PRO A 307 11.28 6.19 26.02
N MET A 308 11.55 5.74 24.78
CA MET A 308 12.22 6.57 23.79
C MET A 308 11.31 7.70 23.29
N GLN A 309 10.03 7.44 23.03
CA GLN A 309 9.10 8.49 22.60
C GLN A 309 8.94 9.55 23.69
N ARG A 310 8.74 9.13 24.95
CA ARG A 310 8.63 10.04 26.11
C ARG A 310 9.85 10.92 26.31
N GLU A 311 11.05 10.39 26.09
CA GLU A 311 12.30 11.10 26.37
C GLU A 311 12.77 12.00 25.22
N PHE A 312 12.39 11.68 23.98
CA PHE A 312 12.93 12.34 22.80
C PHE A 312 11.88 13.08 21.97
N VAL A 313 10.63 12.61 21.92
CA VAL A 313 9.57 13.15 21.05
C VAL A 313 8.54 13.93 21.86
N GLU A 314 8.04 13.34 22.95
CA GLU A 314 6.98 13.91 23.81
C GLU A 314 7.53 14.86 24.89
N VAL A 315 8.54 15.67 24.54
CA VAL A 315 9.14 16.68 25.42
C VAL A 315 8.88 18.09 24.87
N GLU A 316 8.96 19.11 25.72
CA GLU A 316 8.68 20.51 25.32
C GLU A 316 9.54 20.99 24.15
N ASP A 317 10.79 20.51 24.11
CA ASP A 317 11.75 20.81 23.04
C ASP A 317 12.26 19.48 22.43
N PRO A 318 11.53 18.88 21.46
CA PRO A 318 11.80 17.54 20.93
C PRO A 318 13.18 17.38 20.29
N PHE A 319 13.77 16.19 20.45
CA PHE A 319 15.03 15.77 19.84
C PHE A 319 14.85 15.16 18.45
N ALA A 320 13.65 14.67 18.13
CA ALA A 320 13.27 14.13 16.83
C ALA A 320 11.76 14.30 16.65
N SER A 321 11.30 14.26 15.40
CA SER A 321 9.86 14.25 15.10
C SER A 321 9.22 12.87 15.24
N GLN A 322 10.00 11.82 14.99
CA GLN A 322 9.58 10.44 15.06
C GLN A 322 10.78 9.54 15.37
N ILE A 323 10.52 8.44 16.07
CA ILE A 323 11.46 7.34 16.26
C ILE A 323 10.79 6.07 15.78
N SER A 324 11.47 5.33 14.91
CA SER A 324 11.04 4.02 14.42
C SER A 324 12.10 2.97 14.73
N PHE A 325 11.70 1.70 14.77
CA PHE A 325 12.60 0.57 14.91
C PHE A 325 12.42 -0.40 13.77
N ASN A 326 13.49 -1.11 13.42
CA ASN A 326 13.50 -2.09 12.35
C ASN A 326 14.41 -3.26 12.71
N ILE A 327 14.13 -4.42 12.11
CA ILE A 327 14.91 -5.65 12.28
C ILE A 327 15.17 -6.25 10.90
N ASN A 328 16.43 -6.43 10.54
CA ASN A 328 16.79 -7.28 9.41
C ASN A 328 17.12 -8.66 9.95
N GLU A 329 16.41 -9.69 9.51
CA GLU A 329 16.58 -11.04 10.06
C GLU A 329 18.02 -11.52 9.93
N ASN A 330 18.58 -11.52 8.70
CA ASN A 330 19.94 -11.92 8.34
C ASN A 330 20.45 -13.21 9.05
N THR A 331 21.66 -13.68 8.74
CA THR A 331 22.23 -14.82 9.50
C THR A 331 22.53 -14.41 10.95
N GLU A 332 23.10 -13.20 11.11
CA GLU A 332 23.17 -12.45 12.37
C GLU A 332 22.35 -11.18 12.17
N SER A 333 21.27 -11.01 12.93
CA SER A 333 20.29 -9.96 12.67
C SER A 333 20.86 -8.56 12.89
N LEU A 334 20.22 -7.55 12.31
CA LEU A 334 20.47 -6.14 12.61
C LEU A 334 19.25 -5.58 13.33
N LEU A 335 19.44 -5.07 14.54
CA LEU A 335 18.44 -4.34 15.31
C LEU A 335 18.78 -2.86 15.22
N TYR A 336 17.90 -1.99 14.76
CA TYR A 336 18.22 -0.56 14.69
C TYR A 336 17.03 0.36 14.95
N PHE A 337 17.35 1.57 15.43
CA PHE A 337 16.42 2.68 15.57
C PHE A 337 16.80 3.81 14.62
N THR A 338 15.80 4.47 14.06
CA THR A 338 15.96 5.68 13.25
C THR A 338 15.18 6.82 13.89
N PHE A 339 15.84 7.95 14.05
CA PHE A 339 15.29 9.21 14.54
C PHE A 339 15.17 10.15 13.33
N GLU A 340 13.96 10.57 13.02
CA GLU A 340 13.65 11.40 11.86
C GLU A 340 13.48 12.87 12.24
N SER A 341 13.96 13.76 11.38
CA SER A 341 13.95 15.22 11.59
C SER A 341 14.57 15.64 12.94
N VAL A 342 15.80 15.20 13.19
CA VAL A 342 16.59 15.57 14.37
C VAL A 342 17.15 16.99 14.18
N PRO A 343 16.79 17.98 15.02
CA PRO A 343 17.36 19.32 14.91
C PRO A 343 18.89 19.27 15.01
N LEU A 344 19.59 19.89 14.06
CA LEU A 344 21.07 19.79 13.98
C LEU A 344 21.80 20.13 15.29
N PRO A 345 21.39 21.16 16.07
CA PRO A 345 22.03 21.46 17.36
C PRO A 345 21.98 20.31 18.37
N LYS A 346 20.98 19.43 18.28
CA LYS A 346 20.76 18.30 19.21
C LYS A 346 21.33 16.97 18.73
N MET A 347 21.88 16.92 17.51
CA MET A 347 22.35 15.68 16.88
C MET A 347 23.40 14.94 17.72
N GLU A 348 24.28 15.68 18.41
CA GLU A 348 25.30 15.10 19.28
C GLU A 348 24.76 14.64 20.64
N GLU A 349 23.59 15.13 21.05
CA GLU A 349 22.95 14.80 22.34
C GLU A 349 22.16 13.48 22.29
N ILE A 350 21.79 13.01 21.09
CA ILE A 350 20.96 11.80 20.93
C ILE A 350 21.62 10.57 21.55
N LEU A 351 22.85 10.27 21.15
CA LEU A 351 23.58 9.08 21.62
C LEU A 351 23.74 9.03 23.15
N PRO A 352 24.32 10.04 23.83
CA PRO A 352 24.50 9.99 25.28
C PRO A 352 23.16 9.93 26.03
N LYS A 353 22.13 10.61 25.53
CA LYS A 353 20.79 10.54 26.13
C LYS A 353 20.17 9.15 25.97
N LEU A 354 20.34 8.51 24.81
CA LEU A 354 19.80 7.18 24.54
C LEU A 354 20.50 6.13 25.40
N GLN A 355 21.83 6.18 25.47
CA GLN A 355 22.61 5.30 26.33
C GLN A 355 22.23 5.46 27.81
N SER A 356 22.03 6.70 28.27
CA SER A 356 21.56 6.98 29.63
C SER A 356 20.18 6.38 29.89
N LEU A 357 19.24 6.52 28.95
CA LEU A 357 17.91 5.94 29.04
C LEU A 357 17.97 4.40 29.11
N LEU A 358 18.60 3.77 28.13
CA LEU A 358 18.70 2.30 28.07
C LEU A 358 19.41 1.75 29.32
N LYS A 359 20.45 2.44 29.80
CA LYS A 359 21.15 2.05 31.03
C LYS A 359 20.29 2.18 32.29
N LYS A 360 19.49 3.24 32.43
CA LYS A 360 18.54 3.37 33.55
C LYS A 360 17.55 2.19 33.59
N ILE A 361 17.10 1.74 32.43
CA ILE A 361 16.22 0.57 32.32
C ILE A 361 17.00 -0.69 32.70
N ALA A 362 18.18 -0.90 32.10
CA ALA A 362 19.03 -2.07 32.34
C ALA A 362 19.47 -2.22 33.81
N ASP A 363 19.78 -1.11 34.49
CA ASP A 363 20.15 -1.07 35.90
C ASP A 363 18.93 -1.19 36.85
N GLY A 364 17.71 -1.26 36.30
CA GLY A 364 16.46 -1.35 37.07
C GLY A 364 16.06 -0.05 37.79
N VAL A 365 16.70 1.08 37.45
CA VAL A 365 16.34 2.41 37.97
C VAL A 365 14.98 2.84 37.42
N GLU A 366 14.78 2.65 36.12
CA GLU A 366 13.48 2.69 35.49
C GLU A 366 12.99 1.25 35.30
N LYS A 367 11.93 0.86 36.02
CA LYS A 367 11.40 -0.50 35.95
C LYS A 367 10.68 -0.75 34.65
N ILE A 368 10.75 -1.99 34.17
CA ILE A 368 9.94 -2.42 33.04
C ILE A 368 8.48 -2.56 33.52
N ASP A 369 7.56 -1.92 32.81
CA ASP A 369 6.13 -2.12 33.00
C ASP A 369 5.70 -3.47 32.42
N THR A 370 5.64 -4.46 33.29
CA THR A 370 5.24 -5.83 32.94
C THR A 370 3.79 -5.93 32.44
N ASN A 371 2.90 -5.05 32.88
CA ASN A 371 1.53 -5.02 32.36
C ASN A 371 1.51 -4.50 30.92
N ARG A 372 2.31 -3.47 30.61
CA ARG A 372 2.42 -2.96 29.24
C ARG A 372 3.06 -3.99 28.32
N LEU A 373 4.13 -4.68 28.75
CA LEU A 373 4.71 -5.78 27.97
C LEU A 373 3.69 -6.88 27.68
N LYS A 374 2.90 -7.28 28.68
CA LYS A 374 1.85 -8.28 28.49
C LYS A 374 0.82 -7.82 27.46
N ASN A 375 0.37 -6.57 27.52
CA ASN A 375 -0.55 -6.01 26.53
C ASN A 375 0.06 -6.00 25.12
N ILE A 376 1.35 -5.66 24.98
CA ILE A 376 2.05 -5.71 23.68
C ILE A 376 2.07 -7.14 23.14
N LEU A 377 2.35 -8.14 23.97
CA LEU A 377 2.36 -9.56 23.58
C LEU A 377 0.98 -10.04 23.15
N GLU A 378 -0.06 -9.77 23.94
CA GLU A 378 -1.44 -10.11 23.63
C GLU A 378 -1.88 -9.47 22.31
N ARG A 379 -1.54 -8.19 22.10
CA ARG A 379 -1.82 -7.46 20.87
C ARG A 379 -1.08 -8.02 19.66
N SER A 380 0.21 -8.35 19.80
CA SER A 380 0.99 -8.96 18.71
C SER A 380 0.37 -10.28 18.25
N VAL A 381 -0.13 -11.14 19.16
CA VAL A 381 -0.83 -12.38 18.78
C VAL A 381 -2.06 -12.07 17.92
N LEU A 382 -2.85 -11.09 18.34
CA LEU A 382 -4.07 -10.69 17.61
C LEU A 382 -3.75 -10.07 16.24
N GLU A 383 -2.69 -9.27 16.14
CA GLU A 383 -2.22 -8.68 14.89
C GLU A 383 -1.81 -9.77 13.88
N TYR A 384 -1.07 -10.80 14.30
CA TYR A 384 -0.74 -11.95 13.43
C TYR A 384 -1.99 -12.70 12.96
N LEU A 385 -2.98 -12.92 13.83
CA LEU A 385 -4.23 -13.56 13.45
C LEU A 385 -5.06 -12.70 12.49
N ASN A 386 -5.11 -11.38 12.71
CA ASN A 386 -5.78 -10.45 11.81
C ASN A 386 -5.11 -10.40 10.44
N ASN A 387 -3.77 -10.40 10.39
CA ASN A 387 -3.02 -10.43 9.13
C ASN A 387 -3.30 -11.69 8.30
N LEU A 388 -3.56 -12.83 8.95
CA LEU A 388 -3.99 -14.05 8.27
C LEU A 388 -5.43 -13.99 7.74
N GLU A 389 -6.23 -12.99 8.08
CA GLU A 389 -7.56 -12.75 7.47
C GLU A 389 -7.56 -11.61 6.47
N SER A 390 -6.79 -10.55 6.73
CA SER A 390 -6.74 -9.35 5.87
C SER A 390 -5.74 -9.49 4.72
N SER A 391 -4.64 -10.22 4.91
CA SER A 391 -3.56 -10.40 3.93
C SER A 391 -2.91 -11.79 4.04
N PRO A 392 -3.67 -12.90 3.99
CA PRO A 392 -3.13 -14.25 4.22
C PRO A 392 -2.01 -14.65 3.26
N HIS A 393 -2.17 -14.33 1.97
CA HIS A 393 -1.19 -14.69 0.93
C HIS A 393 0.20 -14.11 1.23
N ASP A 394 0.27 -12.80 1.51
CA ASP A 394 1.51 -12.12 1.85
C ASP A 394 2.05 -12.60 3.19
N SER A 395 1.19 -12.65 4.22
CA SER A 395 1.60 -12.99 5.60
C SER A 395 2.27 -14.36 5.68
N ILE A 396 1.69 -15.38 5.04
CA ILE A 396 2.28 -16.72 5.03
C ILE A 396 3.55 -16.73 4.19
N SER A 397 3.55 -16.06 3.04
CA SER A 397 4.68 -16.08 2.12
C SER A 397 5.91 -15.42 2.71
N PHE A 398 5.79 -14.31 3.44
CA PHE A 398 6.91 -13.69 4.16
C PHE A 398 7.49 -14.60 5.26
N LEU A 399 6.64 -15.32 6.01
CA LEU A 399 7.13 -16.30 6.99
C LEU A 399 7.88 -17.46 6.33
N VAL A 400 7.41 -17.90 5.15
CA VAL A 400 8.05 -18.97 4.37
C VAL A 400 9.33 -18.48 3.70
N ILE A 401 9.43 -17.23 3.24
CA ILE A 401 10.67 -16.63 2.72
C ILE A 401 11.79 -16.76 3.78
N GLY A 402 11.50 -16.45 5.04
CA GLY A 402 12.47 -16.66 6.12
C GLY A 402 12.93 -18.12 6.27
N ASP A 403 12.05 -19.11 6.04
CA ASP A 403 12.43 -20.53 6.00
C ASP A 403 13.28 -20.89 4.76
N VAL A 404 12.98 -20.31 3.59
CA VAL A 404 13.77 -20.50 2.37
C VAL A 404 15.23 -20.08 2.60
N LEU A 405 15.42 -18.92 3.23
CA LEU A 405 16.72 -18.30 3.43
C LEU A 405 17.49 -18.93 4.60
N TYR A 406 16.82 -19.13 5.73
CA TYR A 406 17.47 -19.43 7.00
C TYR A 406 17.00 -20.74 7.66
N GLY A 407 15.94 -21.37 7.15
CA GLY A 407 15.41 -22.63 7.67
C GLY A 407 16.22 -23.84 7.21
N ASN A 408 16.36 -24.84 8.11
CA ASN A 408 17.11 -26.07 7.85
C ASN A 408 16.32 -27.33 8.22
N THR A 409 15.39 -27.24 9.17
CA THR A 409 14.67 -28.39 9.73
C THR A 409 13.15 -28.21 9.65
N PRO A 410 12.37 -29.31 9.69
CA PRO A 410 10.91 -29.23 9.83
C PRO A 410 10.46 -28.43 11.06
N GLU A 411 11.23 -28.45 12.14
CA GLU A 411 10.98 -27.68 13.36
C GLU A 411 11.14 -26.17 13.13
N ASP A 412 12.13 -25.73 12.34
CA ASP A 412 12.29 -24.32 11.96
C ASP A 412 11.07 -23.82 11.18
N PHE A 413 10.57 -24.67 10.26
CA PHE A 413 9.38 -24.38 9.46
C PHE A 413 8.12 -24.21 10.32
N ASP A 414 7.86 -25.13 11.27
CA ASP A 414 6.73 -24.99 12.20
C ASP A 414 6.89 -23.75 13.07
N MET A 415 8.09 -23.49 13.60
CA MET A 415 8.35 -22.36 14.49
C MET A 415 8.12 -21.01 13.80
N ARG A 416 8.58 -20.83 12.56
CA ARG A 416 8.38 -19.62 11.77
C ARG A 416 6.91 -19.38 11.45
N LEU A 417 6.17 -20.43 11.10
CA LEU A 417 4.74 -20.34 10.81
C LEU A 417 3.88 -20.15 12.06
N ASN A 418 4.43 -20.35 13.26
CA ASN A 418 3.68 -20.33 14.51
C ASN A 418 4.29 -19.37 15.55
N VAL A 419 4.53 -18.11 15.15
CA VAL A 419 5.04 -17.04 16.02
C VAL A 419 4.16 -16.84 17.27
N HIS A 420 2.84 -17.08 17.17
CA HIS A 420 1.94 -16.98 18.33
C HIS A 420 2.37 -17.87 19.50
N LYS A 421 2.91 -19.08 19.26
CA LYS A 421 3.38 -19.98 20.34
C LYS A 421 4.52 -19.34 21.13
N GLN A 422 5.40 -18.61 20.44
CA GLN A 422 6.51 -17.90 21.07
C GLN A 422 6.01 -16.71 21.88
N LEU A 423 5.07 -15.93 21.32
CA LEU A 423 4.47 -14.80 22.01
C LEU A 423 3.71 -15.23 23.27
N GLU A 424 2.99 -16.36 23.22
CA GLU A 424 2.33 -16.97 24.37
C GLU A 424 3.34 -17.41 25.44
N TYR A 425 4.44 -18.05 25.04
CA TYR A 425 5.52 -18.39 25.96
C TYR A 425 6.12 -17.12 26.63
N LEU A 426 6.34 -16.06 25.86
CA LEU A 426 6.88 -14.80 26.34
C LEU A 426 5.96 -14.07 27.33
N GLN A 427 4.67 -14.43 27.42
CA GLN A 427 3.80 -13.92 28.49
C GLN A 427 4.11 -14.54 29.86
N THR A 428 4.89 -15.63 29.90
CA THR A 428 5.23 -16.35 31.14
C THR A 428 6.60 -15.99 31.71
N VAL A 429 7.43 -15.28 30.96
CA VAL A 429 8.78 -14.88 31.40
C VAL A 429 8.71 -13.67 32.31
N ASP A 430 9.66 -13.56 33.23
CA ASP A 430 9.73 -12.44 34.18
C ASP A 430 10.58 -11.27 33.65
N GLU A 431 10.59 -10.17 34.40
CA GLU A 431 11.33 -8.94 34.09
C GLU A 431 12.84 -9.20 33.84
N SER A 432 13.45 -10.17 34.53
CA SER A 432 14.89 -10.44 34.41
C SER A 432 15.26 -10.98 33.02
N TYR A 433 14.34 -11.66 32.34
CA TYR A 433 14.53 -12.11 30.95
C TYR A 433 14.69 -10.91 30.00
N TRP A 434 13.79 -9.92 30.11
CA TRP A 434 13.80 -8.73 29.27
C TRP A 434 15.02 -7.84 29.54
N LEU A 435 15.39 -7.69 30.81
CA LEU A 435 16.63 -6.99 31.20
C LEU A 435 17.87 -7.73 30.69
N GLY A 436 17.89 -9.06 30.75
CA GLY A 436 18.97 -9.87 30.17
C GLY A 436 19.12 -9.63 28.67
N LEU A 437 18.01 -9.60 27.94
CA LEU A 437 17.98 -9.34 26.50
C LEU A 437 18.47 -7.93 26.15
N LEU A 438 18.00 -6.91 26.89
CA LEU A 438 18.45 -5.52 26.72
C LEU A 438 19.96 -5.41 26.96
N ASN A 439 20.47 -6.05 28.01
CA ASN A 439 21.89 -6.04 28.32
C ASN A 439 22.71 -6.71 27.22
N GLU A 440 22.33 -7.93 26.82
CA GLU A 440 23.03 -8.72 25.80
C GLU A 440 23.15 -7.96 24.47
N TYR A 441 22.06 -7.39 23.96
CA TYR A 441 22.04 -6.87 22.58
C TYR A 441 22.17 -5.35 22.44
N MET A 442 21.97 -4.54 23.50
CA MET A 442 22.00 -3.08 23.37
C MET A 442 22.93 -2.36 24.35
N ILE A 443 23.23 -2.95 25.52
CA ILE A 443 24.10 -2.33 26.53
C ILE A 443 25.54 -2.83 26.40
N ASP A 444 25.73 -4.16 26.45
CA ASP A 444 27.05 -4.80 26.44
C ASP A 444 27.58 -4.98 25.01
N SER A 445 26.68 -4.90 24.02
CA SER A 445 27.01 -5.02 22.61
C SER A 445 27.58 -3.73 22.02
N LYS A 446 28.50 -3.92 21.07
CA LYS A 446 29.00 -2.83 20.22
C LYS A 446 27.86 -2.32 19.33
N TYR A 447 27.96 -1.06 18.92
CA TYR A 447 26.92 -0.38 18.14
C TYR A 447 27.51 0.43 16.99
N VAL A 448 26.69 0.73 16.00
CA VAL A 448 27.02 1.65 14.90
C VAL A 448 26.04 2.81 14.96
N VAL A 449 26.58 4.03 14.94
CA VAL A 449 25.82 5.28 14.83
C VAL A 449 26.14 5.93 13.50
N ILE A 450 25.10 6.26 12.73
CA ILE A 450 25.17 7.07 11.52
C ILE A 450 24.40 8.36 11.76
N ARG A 451 25.08 9.49 11.57
CA ARG A 451 24.49 10.83 11.64
C ARG A 451 24.40 11.40 10.24
N GLY A 452 23.21 11.39 9.68
CA GLY A 452 22.88 12.01 8.40
C GLY A 452 22.66 13.51 8.58
N TYR A 453 23.49 14.32 7.95
CA TYR A 453 23.36 15.77 7.90
C TYR A 453 22.87 16.20 6.51
N PRO A 454 21.77 16.97 6.41
CA PRO A 454 21.42 17.65 5.19
C PRO A 454 22.54 18.64 4.82
N SER A 455 22.80 18.80 3.52
CA SER A 455 23.86 19.65 2.99
C SER A 455 23.43 20.31 1.68
N ILE A 456 23.32 21.64 1.70
CA ILE A 456 23.09 22.46 0.50
C ILE A 456 24.33 22.40 -0.39
N ALA A 457 25.52 22.30 0.20
CA ALA A 457 26.76 22.13 -0.55
C ALA A 457 26.78 20.81 -1.33
N GLU A 458 26.28 19.72 -0.75
CA GLU A 458 26.14 18.44 -1.43
C GLU A 458 25.08 18.50 -2.54
N GLN A 459 23.97 19.21 -2.33
CA GLN A 459 22.98 19.48 -3.38
C GLN A 459 23.59 20.27 -4.55
N GLN A 460 24.42 21.28 -4.27
CA GLN A 460 25.14 22.03 -5.30
C GLN A 460 26.20 21.16 -6.02
N ARG A 461 26.87 20.25 -5.31
CA ARG A 461 27.80 19.28 -5.90
C ARG A 461 27.08 18.32 -6.84
N LEU A 462 25.88 17.86 -6.50
CA LEU A 462 25.07 17.04 -7.40
C LEU A 462 24.55 17.86 -8.59
N ALA A 463 24.28 19.15 -8.43
CA ALA A 463 23.96 20.02 -9.56
C ALA A 463 25.13 20.18 -10.56
N GLN A 464 26.38 19.90 -10.13
CA GLN A 464 27.56 19.80 -11.01
C GLN A 464 27.62 18.47 -11.78
N GLU A 465 26.62 17.59 -11.66
CA GLU A 465 26.49 16.41 -12.54
C GLU A 465 26.52 16.80 -14.03
N LYS A 466 26.08 18.02 -14.34
CA LYS A 466 26.23 18.61 -15.67
C LYS A 466 27.69 18.67 -16.15
N GLU A 467 28.65 18.98 -15.27
CA GLU A 467 30.07 19.02 -15.63
C GLU A 467 30.59 17.62 -15.99
N ARG A 468 30.15 16.57 -15.29
CA ARG A 468 30.49 15.18 -15.65
C ARG A 468 29.92 14.80 -17.01
N ILE A 469 28.65 15.14 -17.27
CA ILE A 469 28.00 14.90 -18.57
C ILE A 469 28.70 15.68 -19.68
N ASP A 470 29.10 16.92 -19.42
CA ASP A 470 29.83 17.75 -20.39
C ASP A 470 31.22 17.16 -20.70
N MET A 471 31.96 16.68 -19.68
CA MET A 471 33.20 15.92 -19.91
C MET A 471 32.96 14.64 -20.72
N GLN A 472 31.89 13.90 -20.42
CA GLN A 472 31.51 12.69 -21.18
C GLN A 472 31.21 13.02 -22.65
N ARG A 473 30.53 14.14 -22.93
CA ARG A 473 30.30 14.64 -24.30
C ARG A 473 31.60 15.01 -25.00
N GLU A 474 32.53 15.66 -24.29
CA GLU A 474 33.84 16.01 -24.83
C GLU A 474 34.69 14.76 -25.15
N GLU A 475 34.69 13.76 -24.28
CA GLU A 475 35.41 12.50 -24.47
C GLU A 475 34.86 11.67 -25.64
N LEU A 476 33.54 11.59 -25.78
CA LEU A 476 32.89 10.87 -26.87
C LEU A 476 33.04 11.61 -28.22
N GLY A 477 32.99 12.95 -28.20
CA GLY A 477 32.91 13.77 -29.40
C GLY A 477 31.67 13.47 -30.26
N PRO A 478 31.51 14.18 -31.40
CA PRO A 478 30.34 14.00 -32.26
C PRO A 478 30.17 12.56 -32.79
N GLU A 479 31.26 11.90 -33.19
CA GLU A 479 31.22 10.53 -33.72
C GLU A 479 30.86 9.50 -32.64
N GLY A 480 31.36 9.67 -31.41
CA GLY A 480 31.02 8.78 -30.29
C GLY A 480 29.58 8.93 -29.85
N LEU A 481 29.06 10.17 -29.82
CA LEU A 481 27.65 10.45 -29.53
C LEU A 481 26.72 9.85 -30.59
N GLU A 482 27.05 9.99 -31.88
CA GLU A 482 26.29 9.36 -32.97
C GLU A 482 26.32 7.83 -32.86
N THR A 483 27.47 7.25 -32.50
CA THR A 483 27.59 5.80 -32.25
C THR A 483 26.66 5.36 -31.12
N LYS A 484 26.64 6.10 -30.00
CA LYS A 484 25.77 5.80 -28.86
C LYS A 484 24.29 5.95 -29.18
N ALA A 485 23.92 6.96 -29.97
CA ALA A 485 22.56 7.11 -30.48
C ALA A 485 22.13 5.89 -31.31
N ASN A 486 23.00 5.42 -32.21
CA ASN A 486 22.72 4.26 -33.05
C ASN A 486 22.64 2.96 -32.25
N GLU A 487 23.55 2.73 -31.29
CA GLU A 487 23.51 1.57 -30.38
C GLU A 487 22.18 1.51 -29.62
N LEU A 488 21.74 2.63 -29.05
CA LEU A 488 20.46 2.71 -28.33
C LEU A 488 19.28 2.47 -29.27
N MET A 489 19.26 3.10 -30.44
CA MET A 489 18.19 2.94 -31.43
C MET A 489 18.07 1.47 -31.91
N GLU A 490 19.19 0.81 -32.18
CA GLU A 490 19.20 -0.61 -32.56
C GLU A 490 18.75 -1.50 -31.40
N ALA A 491 19.17 -1.21 -30.16
CA ALA A 491 18.74 -1.95 -28.98
C ALA A 491 17.23 -1.82 -28.74
N MET A 492 16.67 -0.61 -28.87
CA MET A 492 15.24 -0.36 -28.80
C MET A 492 14.49 -1.12 -29.90
N ALA A 493 14.95 -1.02 -31.16
CA ALA A 493 14.32 -1.70 -32.28
C ALA A 493 14.29 -3.23 -32.11
N ASN A 494 15.34 -3.82 -31.56
CA ASN A 494 15.39 -5.26 -31.25
C ASN A 494 14.42 -5.65 -30.13
N ASN A 495 14.30 -4.82 -29.10
CA ASN A 495 13.46 -5.09 -27.93
C ASN A 495 11.97 -4.82 -28.21
N GLU A 496 11.63 -3.96 -29.18
CA GLU A 496 10.25 -3.60 -29.53
C GLU A 496 9.61 -4.54 -30.57
N ILE A 497 10.30 -5.61 -30.99
CA ILE A 497 9.74 -6.64 -31.87
C ILE A 497 8.55 -7.30 -31.13
N PRO A 498 7.32 -7.24 -31.68
CA PRO A 498 6.16 -7.81 -31.02
C PRO A 498 6.17 -9.35 -31.09
N PRO A 499 5.64 -10.04 -30.07
CA PRO A 499 5.47 -11.49 -30.13
C PRO A 499 4.44 -11.87 -31.22
N PRO A 500 4.59 -13.04 -31.88
CA PRO A 500 3.59 -13.57 -32.79
C PRO A 500 2.24 -13.75 -32.08
N GLU A 501 1.14 -13.43 -32.74
CA GLU A 501 -0.21 -13.56 -32.17
C GLU A 501 -0.48 -15.00 -31.70
N GLU A 502 -0.03 -16.00 -32.46
CA GLU A 502 -0.17 -17.42 -32.13
C GLU A 502 0.46 -17.78 -30.77
N MET A 503 1.58 -17.15 -30.41
CA MET A 503 2.23 -17.36 -29.11
C MET A 503 1.34 -16.92 -27.96
N LEU A 504 0.63 -15.80 -28.11
CA LEU A 504 -0.31 -15.30 -27.11
C LEU A 504 -1.58 -16.17 -27.07
N THR A 505 -2.14 -16.51 -28.24
CA THR A 505 -3.40 -17.25 -28.32
C THR A 505 -3.28 -18.72 -27.94
N ASN A 506 -2.07 -19.29 -27.95
CA ASN A 506 -1.82 -20.65 -27.46
C ASN A 506 -2.00 -20.78 -25.94
N VAL A 507 -1.95 -19.67 -25.20
CA VAL A 507 -2.33 -19.64 -23.79
C VAL A 507 -3.83 -19.31 -23.72
N PRO A 508 -4.68 -20.26 -23.26
CA PRO A 508 -6.11 -20.07 -23.22
C PRO A 508 -6.50 -19.11 -22.10
N ILE A 509 -7.56 -18.32 -22.33
CA ILE A 509 -8.15 -17.48 -21.30
C ILE A 509 -9.01 -18.39 -20.39
N PRO A 510 -8.72 -18.46 -19.08
CA PRO A 510 -9.51 -19.27 -18.16
C PRO A 510 -10.95 -18.80 -18.03
N SER A 511 -11.87 -19.75 -17.80
CA SER A 511 -13.24 -19.40 -17.42
C SER A 511 -13.31 -18.85 -15.99
N THR A 512 -14.16 -17.83 -15.79
CA THR A 512 -14.46 -17.26 -14.47
C THR A 512 -15.39 -18.12 -13.62
N ASP A 513 -16.08 -19.12 -14.20
CA ASP A 513 -17.04 -19.96 -13.48
C ASP A 513 -16.37 -20.90 -12.46
N GLY A 514 -15.06 -21.16 -12.62
CA GLY A 514 -14.26 -22.00 -11.71
C GLY A 514 -13.62 -21.24 -10.54
N ILE A 515 -13.90 -19.95 -10.38
CA ILE A 515 -13.31 -19.11 -9.34
C ILE A 515 -14.09 -19.27 -8.04
N HIS A 516 -13.38 -19.62 -6.97
CA HIS A 516 -13.95 -19.86 -5.65
C HIS A 516 -13.86 -18.60 -4.80
N PHE A 517 -14.98 -17.89 -4.64
CA PHE A 517 -15.05 -16.72 -3.77
C PHE A 517 -15.25 -17.13 -2.31
N HIS A 518 -14.89 -16.24 -1.39
CA HIS A 518 -15.29 -16.34 -0.01
C HIS A 518 -16.82 -16.52 0.11
N PRO A 519 -17.29 -17.48 0.92
CA PRO A 519 -18.73 -17.62 1.15
C PRO A 519 -19.24 -16.43 1.96
N SER A 520 -20.38 -15.87 1.52
CA SER A 520 -21.05 -14.80 2.25
C SER A 520 -22.56 -14.83 2.12
N ASN A 521 -23.23 -14.52 3.23
CA ASN A 521 -24.65 -14.19 3.26
C ASN A 521 -24.86 -12.82 3.89
N ILE A 522 -25.92 -12.15 3.45
CA ILE A 522 -26.32 -10.85 3.98
C ILE A 522 -27.77 -10.99 4.42
N TYR A 523 -28.04 -10.63 5.66
CA TYR A 523 -29.36 -10.57 6.24
C TYR A 523 -29.72 -9.13 6.56
N ARG A 524 -30.97 -8.72 6.30
CA ARG A 524 -31.40 -7.33 6.48
C ARG A 524 -32.64 -7.20 7.35
N THR A 525 -32.75 -6.11 8.08
CA THR A 525 -33.98 -5.75 8.80
C THR A 525 -35.18 -5.72 7.84
N GLY A 526 -36.32 -6.23 8.28
CA GLY A 526 -37.57 -6.22 7.51
C GLY A 526 -37.63 -7.20 6.31
N HIS A 527 -36.57 -7.98 6.05
CA HIS A 527 -36.56 -8.97 4.98
C HIS A 527 -36.95 -10.37 5.49
N SER A 528 -37.44 -11.24 4.60
CA SER A 528 -38.00 -12.56 4.95
C SER A 528 -36.94 -13.68 4.99
N GLU A 529 -35.65 -13.34 5.01
CA GLU A 529 -34.57 -14.34 5.05
C GLU A 529 -34.56 -15.06 6.40
N THR A 530 -34.17 -16.34 6.40
CA THR A 530 -34.00 -17.09 7.65
C THR A 530 -32.69 -16.68 8.31
N LEU A 531 -32.79 -16.03 9.47
CA LEU A 531 -31.64 -15.57 10.25
C LEU A 531 -30.91 -16.75 10.94
N PRO A 532 -29.60 -16.61 11.22
CA PRO A 532 -28.88 -17.50 12.12
C PRO A 532 -29.55 -17.60 13.50
N ALA A 533 -29.39 -18.74 14.16
CA ALA A 533 -30.02 -18.99 15.45
C ALA A 533 -29.59 -17.95 16.49
N GLY A 534 -30.57 -17.37 17.19
CA GLY A 534 -30.32 -16.36 18.21
C GLY A 534 -30.11 -14.93 17.69
N LEU A 535 -30.01 -14.70 16.37
CA LEU A 535 -29.97 -13.36 15.79
C LEU A 535 -31.38 -12.87 15.43
N ASP A 536 -31.73 -11.66 15.85
CA ASP A 536 -33.00 -11.00 15.53
C ASP A 536 -32.77 -9.51 15.23
N LEU A 537 -32.53 -9.19 13.94
CA LEU A 537 -32.31 -7.82 13.47
C LEU A 537 -33.55 -6.92 13.64
N ASN A 538 -34.76 -7.48 13.74
CA ASN A 538 -35.96 -6.69 13.96
C ASN A 538 -36.06 -6.23 15.43
N SER A 539 -35.36 -6.91 16.35
CA SER A 539 -35.27 -6.47 17.74
C SER A 539 -34.35 -5.27 17.94
N TRP A 540 -33.45 -4.99 16.99
CA TRP A 540 -32.56 -3.83 17.02
C TRP A 540 -33.36 -2.57 16.65
N PRO A 541 -33.06 -1.40 17.24
CA PRO A 541 -33.92 -0.22 17.10
C PRO A 541 -33.63 0.60 15.84
N VAL A 542 -32.63 0.21 15.04
CA VAL A 542 -32.20 0.90 13.82
C VAL A 542 -32.10 -0.08 12.64
N TYR A 543 -32.08 0.42 11.40
CA TYR A 543 -31.80 -0.41 10.23
C TYR A 543 -30.46 -1.14 10.38
N SER A 544 -30.44 -2.43 10.04
CA SER A 544 -29.31 -3.29 10.32
C SER A 544 -29.08 -4.32 9.23
N GLU A 545 -27.82 -4.58 8.94
CA GLU A 545 -27.35 -5.64 8.05
C GLU A 545 -26.38 -6.55 8.81
N ALA A 546 -26.59 -7.86 8.74
CA ALA A 546 -25.67 -8.85 9.26
C ALA A 546 -25.02 -9.62 8.11
N TYR A 547 -23.69 -9.66 8.11
CA TYR A 547 -22.89 -10.37 7.13
C TYR A 547 -22.36 -11.66 7.76
N ASP A 548 -22.64 -12.80 7.14
CA ASP A 548 -22.14 -14.11 7.56
C ASP A 548 -20.93 -14.47 6.74
N VAL A 549 -19.76 -14.49 7.37
CA VAL A 549 -18.45 -14.69 6.72
C VAL A 549 -17.55 -15.56 7.60
N HIS A 550 -16.60 -16.28 7.00
CA HIS A 550 -15.66 -17.14 7.72
C HIS A 550 -14.54 -16.32 8.42
N THR A 551 -14.89 -15.59 9.48
CA THR A 551 -13.96 -14.78 10.27
C THR A 551 -13.73 -15.36 11.68
N ASN A 552 -12.61 -15.01 12.31
CA ASN A 552 -12.34 -15.21 13.73
C ASN A 552 -12.59 -13.94 14.57
N PHE A 553 -13.02 -12.85 13.93
CA PHE A 553 -13.34 -11.57 14.55
C PHE A 553 -14.80 -11.20 14.36
N VAL A 554 -15.21 -10.08 14.96
CA VAL A 554 -16.48 -9.42 14.66
C VAL A 554 -16.18 -8.02 14.18
N TYR A 555 -16.66 -7.69 12.98
CA TYR A 555 -16.60 -6.34 12.42
C TYR A 555 -17.92 -5.64 12.70
N MET A 556 -17.87 -4.47 13.31
CA MET A 556 -19.03 -3.65 13.62
C MET A 556 -18.84 -2.28 13.00
N ILE A 557 -19.67 -1.95 12.01
CA ILE A 557 -19.62 -0.67 11.32
C ILE A 557 -20.96 0.02 11.54
N VAL A 558 -20.92 1.20 12.15
CA VAL A 558 -22.08 2.09 12.24
C VAL A 558 -21.93 3.17 11.18
N THR A 559 -22.89 3.26 10.26
CA THR A 559 -22.94 4.36 9.30
C THR A 559 -23.89 5.46 9.79
N LEU A 560 -23.46 6.70 9.60
CA LEU A 560 -24.10 7.92 10.07
C LEU A 560 -24.47 8.77 8.85
N ASN A 561 -25.76 9.03 8.63
CA ASN A 561 -26.22 9.93 7.59
C ASN A 561 -26.05 11.39 8.04
N THR A 562 -25.18 12.13 7.36
CA THR A 562 -24.88 13.54 7.64
C THR A 562 -25.66 14.51 6.75
N TYR A 563 -26.56 14.03 5.88
CA TYR A 563 -27.30 14.91 4.96
C TYR A 563 -28.14 15.97 5.68
N SER A 564 -28.71 15.64 6.84
CA SER A 564 -29.52 16.55 7.64
C SER A 564 -28.71 17.55 8.47
N VAL A 565 -27.38 17.56 8.37
CA VAL A 565 -26.51 18.44 9.16
C VAL A 565 -26.60 19.88 8.62
N PRO A 566 -26.97 20.87 9.47
CA PRO A 566 -26.98 22.28 9.10
C PRO A 566 -25.58 22.79 8.70
N ASN A 567 -25.55 23.77 7.80
CA ASN A 567 -24.31 24.29 7.20
C ASN A 567 -23.35 24.86 8.24
N GLU A 568 -23.87 25.48 9.31
CA GLU A 568 -23.07 26.02 10.41
C GLU A 568 -22.37 24.95 11.26
N LEU A 569 -22.92 23.73 11.32
CA LEU A 569 -22.36 22.61 12.10
C LEU A 569 -21.46 21.72 11.26
N ARG A 570 -21.64 21.70 9.94
CA ARG A 570 -20.92 20.81 9.02
C ARG A 570 -19.38 20.89 9.13
N PRO A 571 -18.75 22.07 9.30
CA PRO A 571 -17.30 22.17 9.51
C PRO A 571 -16.78 21.39 10.73
N TYR A 572 -17.63 21.14 11.74
CA TYR A 572 -17.27 20.39 12.94
C TYR A 572 -17.23 18.86 12.73
N LEU A 573 -17.67 18.32 11.58
CA LEU A 573 -17.77 16.86 11.35
C LEU A 573 -16.44 16.14 11.52
N LEU A 574 -15.36 16.61 10.88
CA LEU A 574 -14.05 15.97 10.98
C LEU A 574 -13.54 15.96 12.44
N MET A 575 -13.63 17.11 13.10
CA MET A 575 -13.21 17.24 14.50
C MET A 575 -14.06 16.36 15.43
N LEU A 576 -15.36 16.24 15.17
CA LEU A 576 -16.24 15.35 15.93
C LEU A 576 -15.81 13.88 15.78
N LEU A 577 -15.48 13.44 14.56
CA LEU A 577 -15.05 12.07 14.29
C LEU A 577 -13.73 11.70 14.99
N ASP A 578 -12.80 12.65 15.12
CA ASP A 578 -11.58 12.46 15.91
C ASP A 578 -11.90 12.49 17.42
N LEU A 579 -12.77 13.41 17.85
CA LEU A 579 -13.13 13.57 19.26
C LEU A 579 -13.83 12.34 19.84
N ILE A 580 -14.71 11.67 19.11
CA ILE A 580 -15.48 10.55 19.68
C ILE A 580 -14.62 9.36 20.10
N ILE A 581 -13.41 9.20 19.55
CA ILE A 581 -12.47 8.13 19.93
C ILE A 581 -11.34 8.59 20.86
N GLU A 582 -11.16 9.91 21.04
CA GLU A 582 -10.11 10.50 21.88
C GLU A 582 -10.67 11.35 23.04
N SER A 583 -11.94 11.19 23.43
CA SER A 583 -12.57 11.97 24.51
C SER A 583 -12.88 11.15 25.77
N PRO A 584 -12.97 11.81 26.95
CA PRO A 584 -13.50 11.18 28.16
C PRO A 584 -14.90 10.62 27.95
N ILE A 585 -15.28 9.59 28.73
CA ILE A 585 -16.62 8.99 28.70
C ILE A 585 -17.29 9.19 30.07
N ARG A 586 -18.56 9.61 30.06
CA ARG A 586 -19.36 9.80 31.27
C ARG A 586 -20.33 8.64 31.46
N HIS A 587 -20.19 7.92 32.58
CA HIS A 587 -21.14 6.90 33.03
C HIS A 587 -21.80 7.34 34.34
N GLY A 588 -23.04 7.82 34.26
CA GLY A 588 -23.72 8.41 35.42
C GLY A 588 -22.92 9.58 35.98
N ASP A 589 -22.53 9.50 37.26
CA ASP A 589 -21.72 10.54 37.91
C ASP A 589 -20.21 10.40 37.65
N THR A 590 -19.75 9.26 37.10
CA THR A 590 -18.34 8.96 36.89
C THR A 590 -17.85 9.43 35.52
N LEU A 591 -16.76 10.19 35.50
CA LEU A 591 -16.03 10.56 34.28
C LEU A 591 -14.79 9.68 34.15
N ILE A 592 -14.72 8.90 33.08
CA ILE A 592 -13.55 8.11 32.71
C ILE A 592 -12.64 9.02 31.87
N PRO A 593 -11.40 9.30 32.30
CA PRO A 593 -10.45 10.13 31.56
C PRO A 593 -10.14 9.57 30.16
N TYR A 594 -9.78 10.44 29.21
CA TYR A 594 -9.54 10.00 27.83
C TYR A 594 -8.35 9.05 27.71
N GLU A 595 -7.33 9.18 28.56
CA GLU A 595 -6.19 8.27 28.60
C GLU A 595 -6.62 6.84 28.92
N GLU A 596 -7.56 6.68 29.86
CA GLU A 596 -8.13 5.38 30.21
C GLU A 596 -9.02 4.84 29.09
N VAL A 597 -9.80 5.71 28.43
CA VAL A 597 -10.60 5.34 27.26
C VAL A 597 -9.73 4.81 26.12
N VAL A 598 -8.69 5.55 25.73
CA VAL A 598 -7.77 5.16 24.65
C VAL A 598 -7.04 3.86 25.01
N THR A 599 -6.52 3.75 26.24
CA THR A 599 -5.85 2.52 26.71
C THR A 599 -6.79 1.32 26.68
N ALA A 600 -8.05 1.50 27.06
CA ALA A 600 -9.04 0.42 27.07
C ALA A 600 -9.46 0.03 25.64
N LEU A 601 -9.62 0.99 24.73
CA LEU A 601 -9.87 0.73 23.31
C LEU A 601 -8.72 -0.07 22.67
N GLU A 602 -7.47 0.32 22.92
CA GLU A 602 -6.29 -0.39 22.41
C GLU A 602 -6.19 -1.83 22.93
N LYS A 603 -6.71 -2.10 24.14
CA LYS A 603 -6.72 -3.43 24.75
C LYS A 603 -7.90 -4.29 24.30
N GLU A 604 -9.06 -3.68 24.11
CA GLU A 604 -10.32 -4.39 23.86
C GLU A 604 -10.65 -4.53 22.37
N THR A 605 -10.02 -3.76 21.48
CA THR A 605 -10.26 -3.77 20.03
C THR A 605 -9.03 -4.22 19.23
N ILE A 606 -9.28 -4.76 18.03
CA ILE A 606 -8.25 -5.08 17.03
C ILE A 606 -7.99 -3.86 16.16
N ALA A 607 -9.08 -3.21 15.73
CA ALA A 607 -9.05 -2.01 14.94
C ALA A 607 -10.22 -1.11 15.33
N ILE A 608 -9.99 0.20 15.27
CA ILE A 608 -11.01 1.23 15.40
C ILE A 608 -10.72 2.31 14.37
N ALA A 609 -11.77 2.79 13.68
CA ALA A 609 -11.62 3.86 12.70
C ALA A 609 -12.89 4.71 12.61
N THR A 610 -12.70 6.01 12.45
CA THR A 610 -13.75 6.95 12.06
C THR A 610 -13.44 7.51 10.68
N ARG A 611 -14.47 7.68 9.84
CA ARG A 611 -14.30 8.14 8.45
C ARG A 611 -15.44 9.06 8.03
N LEU A 612 -15.13 10.04 7.19
CA LEU A 612 -16.11 10.86 6.46
C LEU A 612 -16.07 10.49 4.98
N GLY A 613 -17.21 10.06 4.44
CA GLY A 613 -17.29 9.17 3.29
C GLY A 613 -16.85 7.75 3.63
N LEU A 614 -17.19 6.80 2.76
CA LEU A 614 -16.69 5.43 2.84
C LEU A 614 -15.25 5.36 2.33
N GLU A 615 -14.47 4.38 2.77
CA GLU A 615 -13.10 4.11 2.28
C GLU A 615 -12.10 5.29 2.34
N SER A 616 -12.41 6.38 3.06
CA SER A 616 -11.48 7.51 3.20
C SER A 616 -10.26 7.14 4.04
N ASN A 617 -9.08 7.48 3.53
CA ASN A 617 -7.78 7.24 4.17
C ASN A 617 -7.07 8.54 4.58
N SER A 618 -7.74 9.70 4.53
CA SER A 618 -7.14 10.99 4.91
C SER A 618 -8.12 11.91 5.62
N THR A 619 -7.66 12.55 6.69
CA THR A 619 -8.44 13.43 7.58
C THR A 619 -9.07 14.64 6.87
N PHE A 620 -8.41 15.24 5.88
CA PHE A 620 -8.91 16.45 5.19
C PHE A 620 -9.52 16.14 3.81
N SER A 621 -10.08 14.94 3.65
CA SER A 621 -10.76 14.54 2.43
C SER A 621 -11.98 13.68 2.75
N CYS A 622 -13.00 13.77 1.89
CA CYS A 622 -14.14 12.87 1.92
C CYS A 622 -13.94 11.74 0.91
N GLY A 623 -14.22 10.51 1.34
CA GLY A 623 -14.34 9.35 0.46
C GLY A 623 -15.69 9.29 -0.28
N PRO A 624 -15.92 8.25 -1.10
CA PRO A 624 -17.20 8.02 -1.79
C PRO A 624 -18.42 8.10 -0.87
N PHE A 625 -19.54 8.56 -1.42
CA PHE A 625 -20.78 8.81 -0.67
C PHE A 625 -20.52 9.78 0.48
N SER A 626 -20.10 10.99 0.13
CA SER A 626 -19.54 11.99 1.02
C SER A 626 -20.45 12.42 2.18
N HIS A 627 -21.74 12.06 2.14
CA HIS A 627 -22.70 12.27 3.24
C HIS A 627 -22.78 11.14 4.26
N ALA A 628 -22.10 10.01 4.05
CA ALA A 628 -21.89 9.05 5.12
C ALA A 628 -20.73 9.48 6.01
N ALA A 629 -20.86 9.24 7.30
CA ALA A 629 -19.70 9.03 8.17
C ALA A 629 -19.79 7.61 8.73
N SER A 630 -18.70 7.06 9.23
CA SER A 630 -18.71 5.73 9.83
C SER A 630 -17.83 5.64 11.07
N LEU A 631 -18.27 4.86 12.05
CA LEU A 631 -17.46 4.33 13.13
C LEU A 631 -17.34 2.82 12.92
N MET A 632 -16.11 2.32 12.74
CA MET A 632 -15.80 0.90 12.63
C MET A 632 -15.05 0.44 13.88
N ILE A 633 -15.47 -0.68 14.46
CA ILE A 633 -14.75 -1.40 15.50
C ILE A 633 -14.64 -2.87 15.08
N GLN A 634 -13.45 -3.43 15.23
CA GLN A 634 -13.19 -4.86 15.09
C GLN A 634 -12.77 -5.43 16.44
N VAL A 635 -13.37 -6.55 16.86
CA VAL A 635 -13.08 -7.21 18.14
C VAL A 635 -12.93 -8.72 17.97
N GLU A 636 -12.28 -9.38 18.93
CA GLU A 636 -12.37 -10.83 19.08
C GLU A 636 -13.83 -11.25 19.34
N THR A 637 -14.24 -12.42 18.85
CA THR A 637 -15.61 -12.97 19.03
C THR A 637 -16.11 -12.94 20.48
N ARG A 638 -15.25 -13.27 21.46
CA ARG A 638 -15.59 -13.24 22.89
C ARG A 638 -15.80 -11.83 23.46
N LYS A 639 -15.29 -10.80 22.77
CA LYS A 639 -15.43 -9.38 23.13
C LYS A 639 -16.59 -8.71 22.40
N TYR A 640 -17.52 -9.48 21.82
CA TYR A 640 -18.70 -8.94 21.11
C TYR A 640 -19.47 -7.88 21.92
N GLU A 641 -19.92 -8.22 23.14
CA GLU A 641 -20.70 -7.28 23.96
C GLU A 641 -19.89 -6.01 24.30
N LYS A 642 -18.57 -6.15 24.46
CA LYS A 642 -17.65 -5.03 24.69
C LYS A 642 -17.54 -4.13 23.48
N GLY A 643 -17.42 -4.69 22.27
CA GLY A 643 -17.44 -3.93 21.02
C GLY A 643 -18.72 -3.11 20.87
N VAL A 644 -19.88 -3.70 21.17
CA VAL A 644 -21.17 -2.97 21.12
C VAL A 644 -21.22 -1.87 22.18
N THR A 645 -20.75 -2.16 23.40
CA THR A 645 -20.68 -1.16 24.49
C THR A 645 -19.81 0.03 24.10
N TRP A 646 -18.64 -0.22 23.48
CA TRP A 646 -17.78 0.85 22.97
C TRP A 646 -18.48 1.70 21.93
N ILE A 647 -19.16 1.09 20.95
CA ILE A 647 -19.92 1.86 19.95
C ILE A 647 -20.93 2.80 20.63
N VAL A 648 -21.70 2.28 21.59
CA VAL A 648 -22.68 3.09 22.33
C VAL A 648 -22.00 4.22 23.09
N ASP A 649 -20.92 3.91 23.81
CA ASP A 649 -20.19 4.89 24.62
C ASP A 649 -19.59 6.01 23.77
N LEU A 650 -18.93 5.66 22.66
CA LEU A 650 -18.28 6.63 21.77
C LEU A 650 -19.31 7.55 21.10
N LEU A 651 -20.46 7.00 20.67
CA LEU A 651 -21.50 7.77 19.99
C LEU A 651 -22.37 8.61 20.93
N HIS A 652 -22.58 8.18 22.18
CA HIS A 652 -23.57 8.82 23.08
C HIS A 652 -22.98 9.36 24.38
N ASN A 653 -21.96 8.72 24.94
CA ASN A 653 -21.48 8.98 26.31
C ASN A 653 -20.15 9.74 26.36
N THR A 654 -19.57 10.07 25.21
CA THR A 654 -18.40 10.96 25.12
C THR A 654 -18.70 12.34 25.73
N GLU A 655 -17.77 12.88 26.50
CA GLU A 655 -17.86 14.21 27.07
C GLU A 655 -16.80 15.12 26.46
N PHE A 656 -17.25 16.08 25.64
CA PHE A 656 -16.36 17.05 25.03
C PHE A 656 -15.96 18.11 26.05
N THR A 657 -14.70 18.09 26.47
CA THR A 657 -14.11 19.13 27.33
C THR A 657 -13.38 20.17 26.49
N VAL A 658 -13.33 21.42 26.96
CA VAL A 658 -12.63 22.52 26.27
C VAL A 658 -11.18 22.16 25.98
N ASP A 659 -10.50 21.52 26.93
CA ASP A 659 -9.10 21.12 26.78
C ASP A 659 -8.94 20.04 25.71
N ARG A 660 -9.81 19.03 25.69
CA ARG A 660 -9.73 17.95 24.69
C ARG A 660 -10.00 18.47 23.28
N VAL A 661 -11.01 19.33 23.12
CA VAL A 661 -11.30 19.97 21.83
C VAL A 661 -10.13 20.84 21.38
N ARG A 662 -9.47 21.57 22.29
CA ARG A 662 -8.29 22.38 21.97
C ARG A 662 -7.14 21.52 21.45
N VAL A 663 -6.86 20.39 22.10
CA VAL A 663 -5.76 19.50 21.69
C VAL A 663 -6.05 18.88 20.32
N ILE A 664 -7.27 18.38 20.09
CA ILE A 664 -7.63 17.80 18.77
C ILE A 664 -7.56 18.86 17.67
N ALA A 665 -8.14 20.05 17.89
CA ALA A 665 -8.06 21.13 16.92
C ALA A 665 -6.62 21.54 16.60
N ALA A 666 -5.74 21.61 17.60
CA ALA A 666 -4.31 21.90 17.41
C ALA A 666 -3.58 20.77 16.64
N LYS A 667 -3.82 19.50 16.99
CA LYS A 667 -3.28 18.32 16.29
C LYS A 667 -3.67 18.35 14.80
N MET A 668 -4.95 18.58 14.52
CA MET A 668 -5.45 18.72 13.15
C MET A 668 -4.76 19.89 12.43
N VAL A 669 -4.68 21.09 13.02
CA VAL A 669 -3.97 22.24 12.43
C VAL A 669 -2.50 21.92 12.11
N ASN A 670 -1.79 21.24 13.02
CA ASN A 670 -0.39 20.88 12.81
C ASN A 670 -0.21 19.89 11.64
N SER A 671 -1.14 18.94 11.47
CA SER A 671 -1.09 17.97 10.38
C SER A 671 -1.32 18.58 8.99
N ILE A 672 -1.97 19.75 8.90
CA ILE A 672 -2.24 20.46 7.64
C ILE A 672 -0.95 20.79 6.88
N THR A 673 0.14 21.14 7.58
CA THR A 673 1.42 21.49 6.94
C THR A 673 1.97 20.33 6.12
N GLN A 674 1.90 19.11 6.64
CA GLN A 674 2.34 17.91 5.92
C GLN A 674 1.43 17.61 4.72
N VAL A 675 0.12 17.78 4.88
CA VAL A 675 -0.86 17.54 3.81
C VAL A 675 -0.73 18.56 2.67
N LYS A 676 -0.45 19.83 2.99
CA LYS A 676 -0.17 20.90 1.99
C LYS A 676 1.04 20.58 1.11
N ARG A 677 1.95 19.71 1.53
CA ARG A 677 3.13 19.30 0.75
C ARG A 677 2.86 18.15 -0.23
N LYS A 678 1.68 17.51 -0.17
CA LYS A 678 1.33 16.36 -1.01
C LYS A 678 0.67 16.81 -2.32
N GLY A 679 1.47 17.08 -3.36
CA GLY A 679 0.99 17.57 -4.66
C GLY A 679 -0.14 16.73 -5.30
N ASN A 680 -0.04 15.39 -5.20
CA ASN A 680 -1.07 14.45 -5.70
C ASN A 680 -2.39 14.50 -4.92
N PHE A 681 -2.34 14.82 -3.62
CA PHE A 681 -3.52 15.00 -2.79
C PHE A 681 -4.19 16.33 -3.15
N ILE A 682 -3.40 17.41 -3.18
CA ILE A 682 -3.88 18.77 -3.43
C ILE A 682 -4.56 18.88 -4.81
N VAL A 683 -4.00 18.27 -5.86
CA VAL A 683 -4.61 18.32 -7.21
C VAL A 683 -6.00 17.65 -7.26
N LYS A 684 -6.23 16.57 -6.48
CA LYS A 684 -7.52 15.87 -6.42
C LYS A 684 -8.56 16.71 -5.67
N GLU A 685 -8.19 17.26 -4.52
CA GLU A 685 -9.08 18.11 -3.73
C GLU A 685 -9.44 19.40 -4.47
N LEU A 686 -8.49 19.98 -5.22
CA LEU A 686 -8.71 21.12 -6.10
C LEU A 686 -9.75 20.83 -7.18
N LEU A 687 -9.69 19.64 -7.82
CA LEU A 687 -10.66 19.27 -8.85
C LEU A 687 -12.04 19.03 -8.23
N LYS A 688 -12.12 18.30 -7.11
CA LYS A 688 -13.37 18.11 -6.35
C LYS A 688 -13.99 19.45 -5.96
N ALA A 689 -13.18 20.40 -5.50
CA ALA A 689 -13.61 21.75 -5.19
C ALA A 689 -14.34 22.44 -6.36
N MET A 690 -13.94 22.21 -7.61
CA MET A 690 -14.64 22.78 -8.76
C MET A 690 -16.01 22.13 -9.03
N TYR A 691 -16.23 20.89 -8.61
CA TYR A 691 -17.43 20.12 -8.89
C TYR A 691 -18.47 20.16 -7.77
N TYR A 692 -18.05 20.23 -6.51
CA TYR A 692 -18.99 20.17 -5.38
C TYR A 692 -19.54 21.55 -5.00
N GLU A 693 -20.79 21.58 -4.53
CA GLU A 693 -21.41 22.78 -3.95
C GLU A 693 -20.74 23.19 -2.64
N ASN A 694 -20.73 24.49 -2.36
CA ASN A 694 -19.94 25.07 -1.27
C ASN A 694 -20.33 24.53 0.10
N ASP A 695 -21.57 24.13 0.34
CA ASP A 695 -22.06 23.65 1.63
C ASP A 695 -22.01 22.11 1.80
N THR A 696 -21.20 21.43 1.00
CA THR A 696 -21.03 19.97 1.07
C THR A 696 -19.94 19.55 2.05
N ASN A 697 -19.94 18.28 2.46
CA ASN A 697 -18.87 17.72 3.29
C ASN A 697 -17.52 17.83 2.59
N VAL A 698 -17.48 17.52 1.28
CA VAL A 698 -16.26 17.64 0.46
C VAL A 698 -15.64 19.04 0.57
N ARG A 699 -16.46 20.09 0.45
CA ARG A 699 -15.97 21.48 0.52
C ARG A 699 -15.56 21.90 1.91
N CYS A 700 -16.35 21.54 2.92
CA CYS A 700 -16.05 21.93 4.30
C CYS A 700 -15.03 21.01 4.99
N SER A 701 -14.61 19.91 4.38
CA SER A 701 -13.46 19.10 4.81
C SER A 701 -12.14 19.51 4.15
N SER A 702 -12.17 20.43 3.18
CA SER A 702 -10.99 20.93 2.47
C SER A 702 -9.91 21.43 3.43
N VAL A 703 -8.66 21.05 3.14
CA VAL A 703 -7.48 21.37 3.95
C VAL A 703 -7.34 22.87 4.29
N LEU A 704 -7.50 23.78 3.32
CA LEU A 704 -7.32 25.22 3.58
C LEU A 704 -8.53 25.84 4.30
N PHE A 705 -9.73 25.32 4.06
CA PHE A 705 -10.90 25.76 4.79
C PHE A 705 -10.81 25.32 6.26
N GLN A 706 -10.48 24.04 6.49
CA GLN A 706 -10.27 23.50 7.83
C GLN A 706 -9.14 24.23 8.57
N GLN A 707 -8.07 24.66 7.88
CA GLN A 707 -7.03 25.49 8.49
C GLN A 707 -7.61 26.76 9.12
N LYS A 708 -8.43 27.51 8.38
CA LYS A 708 -9.08 28.74 8.87
C LYS A 708 -10.11 28.43 9.96
N PHE A 709 -10.94 27.42 9.75
CA PHE A 709 -12.00 27.02 10.67
C PHE A 709 -11.44 26.56 12.02
N LEU A 710 -10.49 25.63 12.03
CA LEU A 710 -9.87 25.11 13.24
C LEU A 710 -9.08 26.19 13.99
N SER A 711 -8.41 27.10 13.27
CA SER A 711 -7.76 28.28 13.89
C SER A 711 -8.79 29.20 14.57
N SER A 712 -9.97 29.36 13.97
CA SER A 712 -11.09 30.10 14.58
C SER A 712 -11.64 29.37 15.81
N VAL A 713 -11.77 28.04 15.76
CA VAL A 713 -12.15 27.23 16.92
C VAL A 713 -11.16 27.41 18.06
N LEU A 714 -9.86 27.29 17.81
CA LEU A 714 -8.81 27.53 18.82
C LEU A 714 -8.91 28.93 19.45
N THR A 715 -9.21 29.94 18.64
CA THR A 715 -9.44 31.31 19.13
C THR A 715 -10.68 31.38 20.03
N LYS A 716 -11.80 30.76 19.63
CA LYS A 716 -13.04 30.70 20.43
C LYS A 716 -12.87 29.93 21.73
N LEU A 717 -11.97 28.94 21.78
CA LEU A 717 -11.68 28.17 23.00
C LEU A 717 -10.85 28.95 24.05
N SER A 718 -10.40 30.17 23.72
CA SER A 718 -9.69 31.05 24.65
C SER A 718 -10.61 31.90 25.54
N ASP A 719 -11.88 32.08 25.15
CA ASP A 719 -12.89 32.77 25.96
C ASP A 719 -13.97 31.78 26.46
N PRO A 720 -14.29 31.75 27.77
CA PRO A 720 -15.21 30.77 28.33
C PRO A 720 -16.62 30.76 27.71
N ALA A 721 -17.15 31.92 27.30
CA ALA A 721 -18.48 32.01 26.73
C ALA A 721 -18.51 31.42 25.31
N THR A 722 -17.51 31.76 24.48
CA THR A 722 -17.41 31.17 23.15
C THR A 722 -16.95 29.71 23.16
N ALA A 723 -16.20 29.28 24.17
CA ALA A 723 -15.84 27.89 24.36
C ALA A 723 -17.07 27.02 24.65
N ALA A 724 -17.99 27.50 25.50
CA ALA A 724 -19.25 26.80 25.77
C ALA A 724 -20.10 26.61 24.49
N SER A 725 -20.16 27.62 23.63
CA SER A 725 -20.84 27.53 22.33
C SER A 725 -20.22 26.46 21.40
N VAL A 726 -18.89 26.32 21.38
CA VAL A 726 -18.22 25.27 20.58
C VAL A 726 -18.62 23.87 21.08
N ILE A 727 -18.67 23.68 22.40
CA ILE A 727 -19.11 22.41 23.00
C ILE A 727 -20.58 22.14 22.71
N GLU A 728 -21.43 23.17 22.75
CA GLU A 728 -22.85 23.06 22.39
C GLU A 728 -23.03 22.65 20.92
N ASP A 729 -22.30 23.28 19.99
CA ASP A 729 -22.34 22.96 18.57
C ASP A 729 -21.90 21.51 18.28
N LEU A 730 -20.84 21.03 18.94
CA LEU A 730 -20.39 19.63 18.86
C LEU A 730 -21.45 18.65 19.39
N ASN A 731 -22.08 18.97 20.52
CA ASN A 731 -23.15 18.13 21.08
C ASN A 731 -24.40 18.12 20.21
N LYS A 732 -24.77 19.28 19.64
CA LYS A 732 -25.88 19.41 18.70
C LYS A 732 -25.62 18.60 17.43
N LEU A 733 -24.41 18.71 16.86
CA LEU A 733 -24.00 17.92 15.71
C LEU A 733 -24.06 16.42 15.99
N ARG A 734 -23.44 15.98 17.09
CA ARG A 734 -23.49 14.58 17.55
C ARG A 734 -24.93 14.10 17.67
N SER A 735 -25.80 14.89 18.31
CA SER A 735 -27.19 14.50 18.51
C SER A 735 -27.96 14.31 17.20
N ILE A 736 -27.68 15.11 16.18
CA ILE A 736 -28.29 14.99 14.84
C ILE A 736 -27.86 13.68 14.18
N ILE A 737 -26.54 13.42 14.11
CA ILE A 737 -26.02 12.27 13.36
C ILE A 737 -26.22 10.94 14.09
N THR A 738 -26.39 10.96 15.42
CA THR A 738 -26.68 9.76 16.24
C THR A 738 -28.17 9.58 16.55
N SER A 739 -29.05 10.16 15.74
CA SER A 739 -30.48 9.84 15.81
C SER A 739 -30.77 8.54 15.05
N ASN A 740 -31.78 7.78 15.47
CA ASN A 740 -32.13 6.47 14.91
C ASN A 740 -32.36 6.52 13.40
N LYS A 741 -32.94 7.61 12.88
CA LYS A 741 -33.17 7.83 11.44
C LYS A 741 -31.89 8.04 10.61
N ASN A 742 -30.79 8.37 11.27
CA ASN A 742 -29.50 8.64 10.64
C ASN A 742 -28.49 7.51 10.91
N LEU A 743 -28.87 6.47 11.66
CA LEU A 743 -28.02 5.35 12.02
C LEU A 743 -28.37 4.11 11.19
N ALA A 744 -27.34 3.39 10.76
CA ALA A 744 -27.47 2.01 10.30
C ALA A 744 -26.32 1.15 10.81
N LEU A 745 -26.63 -0.09 11.16
CA LEU A 745 -25.67 -1.07 11.68
C LEU A 745 -25.29 -2.06 10.61
N HIS A 746 -24.00 -2.38 10.53
CA HIS A 746 -23.47 -3.41 9.66
C HIS A 746 -22.53 -4.29 10.48
N VAL A 747 -22.92 -5.54 10.72
CA VAL A 747 -22.18 -6.45 11.61
C VAL A 747 -21.74 -7.69 10.84
N ALA A 748 -20.44 -7.89 10.67
CA ALA A 748 -19.88 -9.09 10.06
C ALA A 748 -19.33 -10.03 11.13
N ALA A 749 -19.72 -11.30 11.07
CA ALA A 749 -19.21 -12.35 11.95
C ALA A 749 -19.40 -13.72 11.29
N ASP A 750 -18.72 -14.73 11.81
CA ASP A 750 -19.13 -16.12 11.63
C ASP A 750 -20.28 -16.41 12.60
N TRP A 751 -21.53 -16.30 12.12
CA TRP A 751 -22.70 -16.36 13.01
C TRP A 751 -22.90 -17.75 13.61
N GLN A 752 -22.39 -18.80 12.96
CA GLN A 752 -22.39 -20.15 13.50
C GLN A 752 -21.45 -20.25 14.72
N LYS A 753 -20.21 -19.72 14.62
CA LYS A 753 -19.30 -19.62 15.76
C LYS A 753 -19.89 -18.75 16.87
N MET A 754 -20.51 -17.61 16.54
CA MET A 754 -21.12 -16.72 17.52
C MET A 754 -22.24 -17.41 18.32
N THR A 755 -23.07 -18.22 17.66
CA THR A 755 -24.14 -19.00 18.33
C THR A 755 -23.57 -19.94 19.40
N SER A 756 -22.38 -20.49 19.18
CA SER A 756 -21.73 -21.41 20.13
C SER A 756 -21.22 -20.75 21.41
N LEU A 757 -21.12 -19.41 21.44
CA LEU A 757 -20.67 -18.67 22.63
C LEU A 757 -21.75 -18.57 23.71
N ASN A 758 -23.01 -18.85 23.39
CA ASN A 758 -24.15 -18.79 24.32
C ASN A 758 -24.29 -17.42 25.02
N ILE A 759 -24.09 -16.34 24.26
CA ILE A 759 -24.27 -14.93 24.66
C ILE A 759 -25.54 -14.35 24.02
N ASP A 760 -26.05 -13.22 24.54
CA ASP A 760 -27.17 -12.52 23.92
C ASP A 760 -26.68 -11.62 22.77
N LEU A 761 -26.95 -12.03 21.54
CA LEU A 761 -26.52 -11.30 20.34
C LEU A 761 -27.31 -10.00 20.10
N ASN A 762 -28.46 -9.81 20.76
CA ASN A 762 -29.41 -8.76 20.43
C ASN A 762 -29.56 -7.69 21.51
N PHE A 763 -29.55 -8.08 22.78
CA PHE A 763 -29.74 -7.14 23.88
C PHE A 763 -28.74 -5.98 23.88
N PRO A 764 -27.43 -6.18 23.64
CA PRO A 764 -26.46 -5.08 23.59
C PRO A 764 -26.84 -3.98 22.60
N TRP A 765 -27.35 -4.35 21.42
CA TRP A 765 -27.73 -3.39 20.37
C TRP A 765 -28.98 -2.58 20.70
N LYS A 766 -29.77 -2.97 21.71
CA LYS A 766 -30.90 -2.14 22.16
C LYS A 766 -30.45 -0.83 22.81
N LEU A 767 -29.18 -0.75 23.23
CA LEU A 767 -28.59 0.42 23.87
C LEU A 767 -28.09 1.48 22.88
N ILE A 768 -28.12 1.20 21.56
CA ILE A 768 -27.70 2.14 20.52
C ILE A 768 -28.65 3.34 20.36
N SER A 769 -29.90 3.21 20.82
CA SER A 769 -30.85 4.32 20.77
C SER A 769 -30.81 5.13 22.06
N LYS A 770 -30.97 6.44 21.94
CA LYS A 770 -31.16 7.30 23.11
C LYS A 770 -32.45 6.93 23.84
N PRO A 771 -32.52 7.13 25.18
CA PRO A 771 -33.76 6.93 25.93
C PRO A 771 -34.93 7.74 25.33
N ASN A 772 -36.07 7.08 25.10
CA ASN A 772 -37.30 7.64 24.52
C ASN A 772 -37.24 8.02 23.03
N GLU A 773 -36.21 7.59 22.30
CA GLU A 773 -36.20 7.72 20.84
C GLU A 773 -36.94 6.54 20.19
N GLU A 774 -37.87 6.83 19.27
CA GLU A 774 -38.62 5.80 18.54
C GLU A 774 -37.68 5.00 17.62
N PRO A 775 -37.82 3.65 17.56
CA PRO A 775 -37.07 2.84 16.61
C PRO A 775 -37.30 3.27 15.15
N CYS A 776 -36.23 3.33 14.35
CA CYS A 776 -36.31 3.62 12.92
C CYS A 776 -35.64 2.50 12.11
N ARG A 777 -36.45 1.64 11.50
CA ARG A 777 -35.98 0.46 10.75
C ARG A 777 -36.14 0.62 9.24
N ASP A 778 -36.32 1.85 8.80
CA ASP A 778 -36.45 2.20 7.39
C ASP A 778 -35.15 1.88 6.65
N GLU A 779 -35.24 1.57 5.37
CA GLU A 779 -34.08 1.25 4.55
C GLU A 779 -33.02 2.38 4.58
N LEU A 780 -31.75 1.98 4.52
CA LEU A 780 -30.61 2.90 4.49
C LEU A 780 -30.80 4.02 3.46
N THR A 781 -30.77 5.26 3.94
CA THR A 781 -30.82 6.44 3.05
C THR A 781 -29.45 6.72 2.47
N VAL A 782 -29.28 6.40 1.18
CA VAL A 782 -28.02 6.64 0.44
C VAL A 782 -28.20 7.74 -0.58
N ILE A 783 -27.31 8.73 -0.55
CA ILE A 783 -27.29 9.87 -1.47
C ILE A 783 -26.01 9.81 -2.30
N PRO A 784 -26.08 9.56 -3.62
CA PRO A 784 -24.91 9.61 -4.48
C PRO A 784 -24.41 11.06 -4.62
N ASP A 785 -23.10 11.22 -4.74
CA ASP A 785 -22.44 12.52 -4.71
C ASP A 785 -22.83 13.44 -5.88
N TRP A 786 -23.15 12.87 -7.06
CA TRP A 786 -23.61 13.69 -8.19
C TRP A 786 -24.87 14.51 -7.91
N LYS A 787 -25.68 14.16 -6.90
CA LYS A 787 -26.86 14.93 -6.50
C LYS A 787 -26.53 16.23 -5.76
N ILE A 788 -25.30 16.38 -5.26
CA ILE A 788 -24.83 17.53 -4.47
C ILE A 788 -23.68 18.27 -5.15
N MET A 789 -23.40 17.89 -6.40
CA MET A 789 -22.44 18.57 -7.26
C MET A 789 -23.12 19.69 -8.04
N LYS A 790 -22.32 20.71 -8.37
CA LYS A 790 -22.72 21.86 -9.19
C LYS A 790 -23.25 21.40 -10.53
N SER A 791 -24.38 21.97 -10.96
CA SER A 791 -24.93 21.74 -12.30
C SER A 791 -23.88 22.05 -13.38
N HIS A 792 -23.74 21.18 -14.38
CA HIS A 792 -22.75 21.31 -15.46
C HIS A 792 -22.99 22.52 -16.39
N THR A 793 -24.04 23.31 -16.16
CA THR A 793 -24.63 24.20 -17.17
C THR A 793 -24.09 25.64 -17.18
N ASN A 794 -23.17 26.07 -16.31
CA ASN A 794 -22.60 27.42 -16.39
C ASN A 794 -21.37 27.63 -15.49
N ASN A 795 -20.15 27.40 -15.99
CA ASN A 795 -18.96 28.00 -15.40
C ASN A 795 -17.88 28.23 -16.45
N SER A 796 -17.33 29.45 -16.48
CA SER A 796 -16.32 29.91 -17.45
C SER A 796 -14.89 29.45 -17.13
N LEU A 797 -14.67 28.70 -16.04
CA LEU A 797 -13.34 28.28 -15.61
C LEU A 797 -13.10 26.81 -15.97
N HIS A 798 -12.24 26.57 -16.97
CA HIS A 798 -11.85 25.22 -17.37
C HIS A 798 -10.92 24.52 -16.38
N GLY A 799 -10.28 25.29 -15.48
CA GLY A 799 -9.30 24.73 -14.58
C GLY A 799 -8.27 25.73 -14.06
N SER A 800 -7.26 25.22 -13.37
CA SER A 800 -6.12 26.04 -12.92
C SER A 800 -4.85 25.22 -12.78
N VAL A 801 -3.72 25.91 -12.90
CA VAL A 801 -2.38 25.41 -12.54
C VAL A 801 -1.99 26.04 -11.21
N VAL A 802 -1.66 25.22 -10.22
CA VAL A 802 -1.29 25.64 -8.88
C VAL A 802 0.19 25.37 -8.63
N GLY A 803 0.96 26.44 -8.43
CA GLY A 803 2.38 26.36 -8.08
C GLY A 803 2.60 25.95 -6.62
N MET A 804 3.42 24.94 -6.39
CA MET A 804 3.79 24.41 -5.07
C MET A 804 5.30 24.18 -5.01
N GLY A 805 6.04 24.99 -4.25
CA GLY A 805 7.52 24.93 -4.20
C GLY A 805 8.11 23.67 -3.55
N CYS A 806 7.29 22.80 -2.98
CA CYS A 806 7.70 21.58 -2.29
C CYS A 806 7.62 20.31 -3.17
N ILE A 807 7.30 20.45 -4.45
CA ILE A 807 7.21 19.33 -5.40
C ILE A 807 8.05 19.60 -6.65
N GLU A 808 8.78 18.58 -7.10
CA GLU A 808 9.59 18.65 -8.32
C GLU A 808 8.82 18.19 -9.56
N SER A 809 8.04 17.11 -9.41
CA SER A 809 7.18 16.56 -10.47
C SER A 809 5.79 17.21 -10.48
N ALA A 810 5.15 17.21 -11.64
CA ALA A 810 3.78 17.71 -11.80
C ALA A 810 2.74 16.58 -11.60
N PHE A 811 1.53 16.96 -11.19
CA PHE A 811 0.38 16.07 -11.05
C PHE A 811 -0.83 16.65 -11.79
N LEU A 812 -1.61 15.78 -12.43
CA LEU A 812 -2.82 16.16 -13.16
C LEU A 812 -4.02 15.42 -12.59
N CYS A 813 -5.11 16.14 -12.37
CA CYS A 813 -6.43 15.56 -12.16
C CYS A 813 -7.41 16.24 -13.11
N HIS A 814 -7.98 15.46 -14.02
CA HIS A 814 -8.86 15.92 -15.06
C HIS A 814 -10.13 15.06 -15.05
N ALA A 815 -11.31 15.66 -15.19
CA ALA A 815 -12.55 14.88 -15.20
C ALA A 815 -13.64 15.49 -16.08
N SER A 816 -14.47 14.61 -16.65
CA SER A 816 -15.63 14.95 -17.47
C SER A 816 -16.90 14.22 -17.01
N PRO A 817 -18.11 14.71 -17.34
CA PRO A 817 -19.37 14.04 -16.99
C PRO A 817 -19.49 12.65 -17.65
N SER A 818 -19.97 11.66 -16.88
CA SER A 818 -20.10 10.27 -17.30
C SER A 818 -21.32 9.56 -16.65
N ILE A 819 -21.36 8.22 -16.72
CA ILE A 819 -22.42 7.36 -16.15
C ILE A 819 -22.61 7.65 -14.64
N ASN A 820 -23.87 7.63 -14.18
CA ASN A 820 -24.26 7.93 -12.80
C ASN A 820 -24.88 6.74 -12.03
N SER A 821 -24.82 5.54 -12.62
CA SER A 821 -25.43 4.32 -12.09
C SER A 821 -24.46 3.14 -12.16
N PHE A 822 -24.41 2.33 -11.10
CA PHE A 822 -23.61 1.10 -11.04
C PHE A 822 -24.22 -0.05 -11.87
N VAL A 823 -25.49 0.06 -12.27
CA VAL A 823 -26.17 -0.97 -13.09
C VAL A 823 -26.43 -0.51 -14.52
N ASP A 824 -25.78 0.59 -14.94
CA ASP A 824 -25.84 1.07 -16.32
C ASP A 824 -25.32 0.00 -17.29
N GLU A 825 -26.01 -0.16 -18.43
CA GLU A 825 -25.65 -1.15 -19.44
C GLU A 825 -24.32 -0.83 -20.13
N ASP A 826 -23.90 0.44 -20.13
CA ASP A 826 -22.66 0.90 -20.75
C ASP A 826 -21.44 0.78 -19.82
N LEU A 827 -21.65 0.58 -18.51
CA LEU A 827 -20.56 0.53 -17.52
C LEU A 827 -19.53 -0.58 -17.80
N PRO A 828 -19.91 -1.83 -18.14
CA PRO A 828 -18.93 -2.88 -18.47
C PRO A 828 -18.06 -2.49 -19.67
N ALA A 829 -18.68 -2.02 -20.76
CA ALA A 829 -17.97 -1.63 -21.98
C ALA A 829 -17.05 -0.43 -21.74
N LEU A 830 -17.50 0.55 -20.96
CA LEU A 830 -16.68 1.71 -20.61
C LEU A 830 -15.47 1.29 -19.78
N ASN A 831 -15.63 0.46 -18.75
CA ASN A 831 -14.48 -0.05 -17.99
C ASN A 831 -13.47 -0.79 -18.90
N VAL A 832 -13.94 -1.62 -19.84
CA VAL A 832 -13.05 -2.32 -20.79
C VAL A 832 -12.33 -1.34 -21.72
N PHE A 833 -13.00 -0.27 -22.17
CA PHE A 833 -12.34 0.78 -22.98
C PHE A 833 -11.18 1.41 -22.19
N LEU A 834 -11.42 1.77 -20.93
CA LEU A 834 -10.40 2.38 -20.09
C LEU A 834 -9.26 1.40 -19.85
N GLN A 835 -9.56 0.14 -19.49
CA GLN A 835 -8.55 -0.90 -19.28
C GLN A 835 -7.74 -1.20 -20.55
N TYR A 836 -8.35 -1.14 -21.73
CA TYR A 836 -7.64 -1.33 -23.00
C TYR A 836 -6.48 -0.34 -23.15
N LEU A 837 -6.67 0.89 -22.68
CA LEU A 837 -5.64 1.94 -22.67
C LEU A 837 -4.64 1.75 -21.53
N THR A 838 -5.12 1.42 -20.34
CA THR A 838 -4.34 1.54 -19.10
C THR A 838 -3.63 0.28 -18.63
N GLN A 839 -4.04 -0.90 -19.09
CA GLN A 839 -3.45 -2.20 -18.69
C GLN A 839 -1.93 -2.21 -18.85
N LEU A 840 -1.26 -3.08 -18.07
CA LEU A 840 0.17 -3.33 -18.23
C LEU A 840 0.48 -3.75 -19.68
N GLU A 841 1.54 -3.18 -20.27
CA GLU A 841 1.85 -3.31 -21.71
C GLU A 841 0.81 -2.76 -22.69
N GLY A 842 -0.19 -2.02 -22.20
CA GLY A 842 -1.15 -1.28 -22.99
C GLY A 842 -0.59 0.01 -23.63
N PRO A 843 -1.39 0.72 -24.44
CA PRO A 843 -0.96 1.94 -25.13
C PRO A 843 -0.41 3.02 -24.19
N MET A 844 -1.11 3.31 -23.07
CA MET A 844 -0.63 4.31 -22.12
C MET A 844 0.58 3.81 -21.32
N TRP A 845 0.69 2.51 -21.06
CA TRP A 845 1.88 1.95 -20.42
C TRP A 845 3.13 2.27 -21.22
N ARG A 846 3.11 1.93 -22.51
CA ARG A 846 4.26 2.12 -23.40
C ARG A 846 4.54 3.60 -23.66
N GLN A 847 3.52 4.39 -23.99
CA GLN A 847 3.71 5.77 -24.46
C GLN A 847 3.77 6.81 -23.34
N ILE A 848 3.32 6.51 -22.13
CA ILE A 848 3.38 7.43 -21.00
C ILE A 848 4.46 7.02 -20.00
N ARG A 849 4.41 5.76 -19.52
CA ARG A 849 5.39 5.26 -18.54
C ARG A 849 6.67 4.80 -19.21
N GLY A 850 6.58 3.97 -20.25
CA GLY A 850 7.74 3.45 -21.00
C GLY A 850 8.56 4.56 -21.67
N ALA A 851 7.90 5.63 -22.13
CA ALA A 851 8.55 6.83 -22.66
C ALA A 851 9.04 7.82 -21.57
N GLY A 852 8.88 7.50 -20.28
CA GLY A 852 9.36 8.33 -19.17
C GLY A 852 8.63 9.66 -18.96
N LEU A 853 7.43 9.86 -19.53
CA LEU A 853 6.67 11.11 -19.44
C LEU A 853 5.95 11.28 -18.08
N ALA A 854 5.47 10.17 -17.52
CA ALA A 854 4.94 10.12 -16.17
C ALA A 854 5.12 8.75 -15.54
N TYR A 855 5.39 8.73 -14.23
CA TYR A 855 5.54 7.48 -13.48
C TYR A 855 4.21 6.70 -13.41
N GLY A 856 3.10 7.40 -13.20
CA GLY A 856 1.78 6.79 -13.13
C GLY A 856 0.74 7.57 -13.93
N TYR A 857 -0.23 6.84 -14.45
CA TYR A 857 -1.40 7.37 -15.13
C TYR A 857 -2.63 6.55 -14.74
N ASN A 858 -3.83 7.11 -14.87
CA ASN A 858 -5.04 6.33 -14.68
C ASN A 858 -6.24 6.95 -15.40
N LEU A 859 -7.16 6.10 -15.85
CA LEU A 859 -8.47 6.46 -16.36
C LEU A 859 -9.54 5.66 -15.61
N ASN A 860 -10.41 6.32 -14.85
CA ASN A 860 -11.40 5.62 -14.02
C ASN A 860 -12.76 6.30 -14.06
N ILE A 861 -13.82 5.51 -14.02
CA ILE A 861 -15.17 6.00 -13.85
C ILE A 861 -15.65 5.89 -12.39
N MET A 862 -16.28 6.95 -11.91
CA MET A 862 -16.90 7.03 -10.58
C MET A 862 -18.42 7.26 -10.73
N PRO A 863 -19.25 6.19 -10.79
CA PRO A 863 -20.70 6.34 -10.96
C PRO A 863 -21.39 7.14 -9.85
N HIS A 864 -20.88 7.10 -8.60
CA HIS A 864 -21.42 7.91 -7.51
C HIS A 864 -21.19 9.42 -7.70
N GLU A 865 -20.15 9.83 -8.43
CA GLU A 865 -19.88 11.24 -8.78
C GLU A 865 -20.39 11.60 -10.19
N SER A 866 -20.83 10.63 -10.99
CA SER A 866 -21.17 10.84 -12.40
C SER A 866 -19.99 11.40 -13.22
N LEU A 867 -18.75 11.00 -12.89
CA LEU A 867 -17.53 11.52 -13.52
C LEU A 867 -16.63 10.40 -14.08
N LEU A 868 -15.96 10.72 -15.19
CA LEU A 868 -14.82 9.99 -15.75
C LEU A 868 -13.55 10.79 -15.50
N TYR A 869 -12.58 10.19 -14.82
CA TYR A 869 -11.31 10.79 -14.43
C TYR A 869 -10.17 10.36 -15.36
N PHE A 870 -9.27 11.31 -15.64
CA PHE A 870 -7.93 11.11 -16.16
C PHE A 870 -6.93 11.72 -15.18
N THR A 871 -5.97 10.94 -14.71
CA THR A 871 -4.96 11.42 -13.75
C THR A 871 -3.55 11.09 -14.23
N LEU A 872 -2.60 11.99 -13.94
CA LEU A 872 -1.16 11.75 -14.09
C LEU A 872 -0.48 11.95 -12.74
N TYR A 873 0.39 11.01 -12.38
CA TYR A 873 1.12 10.98 -11.12
C TYR A 873 2.63 11.03 -11.37
N ARG A 874 3.31 11.97 -10.68
CA ARG A 874 4.74 12.26 -10.83
C ARG A 874 5.14 12.36 -12.31
N SER A 875 4.52 13.32 -13.02
CA SER A 875 4.85 13.58 -14.41
C SER A 875 6.06 14.51 -14.52
N THR A 876 7.08 14.04 -15.23
CA THR A 876 8.27 14.80 -15.60
C THR A 876 7.97 15.77 -16.75
N ASN A 877 7.09 15.35 -17.68
CA ASN A 877 6.59 16.16 -18.79
C ASN A 877 5.06 16.02 -18.97
N ILE A 878 4.31 16.80 -18.19
CA ILE A 878 2.84 16.74 -18.12
C ILE A 878 2.14 17.16 -19.42
N VAL A 879 2.74 18.07 -20.19
CA VAL A 879 2.19 18.56 -21.46
C VAL A 879 2.29 17.46 -22.51
N ALA A 880 3.45 16.81 -22.62
CA ALA A 880 3.63 15.68 -23.52
C ALA A 880 2.73 14.50 -23.13
N ALA A 881 2.70 14.13 -21.84
CA ALA A 881 1.85 13.04 -21.36
C ALA A 881 0.35 13.27 -21.67
N TYR A 882 -0.16 14.50 -21.47
CA TYR A 882 -1.53 14.85 -21.84
C TYR A 882 -1.76 14.79 -23.35
N ARG A 883 -0.82 15.31 -24.15
CA ARG A 883 -0.89 15.28 -25.61
C ARG A 883 -0.94 13.85 -26.14
N GLU A 884 -0.03 12.98 -25.71
CA GLU A 884 0.01 11.58 -26.12
C GLU A 884 -1.28 10.85 -25.74
N THR A 885 -1.78 11.07 -24.53
CA THR A 885 -3.07 10.49 -24.10
C THR A 885 -4.22 10.94 -24.99
N LYS A 886 -4.29 12.24 -25.30
CA LYS A 886 -5.31 12.80 -26.20
C LYS A 886 -5.21 12.18 -27.60
N THR A 887 -4.03 12.18 -28.19
CA THR A 887 -3.77 11.62 -29.53
C THR A 887 -4.19 10.15 -29.60
N MET A 888 -3.83 9.33 -28.61
CA MET A 888 -4.20 7.92 -28.55
C MET A 888 -5.72 7.71 -28.51
N ILE A 889 -6.42 8.47 -27.66
CA ILE A 889 -7.87 8.37 -27.56
C ILE A 889 -8.54 8.84 -28.87
N GLU A 890 -8.12 9.98 -29.43
CA GLU A 890 -8.68 10.50 -30.69
C GLU A 890 -8.47 9.54 -31.86
N ALA A 891 -7.35 8.81 -31.88
CA ALA A 891 -7.10 7.75 -32.86
C ALA A 891 -8.07 6.57 -32.70
N LEU A 892 -8.34 6.13 -31.48
CA LEU A 892 -9.29 5.04 -31.20
C LEU A 892 -10.77 5.42 -31.46
N LEU A 893 -11.08 6.72 -31.44
CA LEU A 893 -12.41 7.24 -31.75
C LEU A 893 -12.68 7.38 -33.25
N GLN A 894 -11.69 7.17 -34.12
CA GLN A 894 -11.92 7.19 -35.56
C GLN A 894 -12.78 5.99 -36.02
N PRO A 895 -13.68 6.16 -37.01
CA PRO A 895 -14.51 5.06 -37.50
C PRO A 895 -13.73 3.85 -38.02
N ASP A 896 -12.54 4.07 -38.55
CA ASP A 896 -11.61 3.08 -39.10
C ASP A 896 -10.52 2.63 -38.11
N ALA A 897 -10.64 3.00 -36.82
CA ALA A 897 -9.72 2.57 -35.77
C ALA A 897 -9.62 1.04 -35.71
N ILE A 898 -8.38 0.55 -35.72
CA ILE A 898 -8.04 -0.87 -35.61
C ILE A 898 -7.93 -1.22 -34.12
N TRP A 899 -8.73 -2.20 -33.70
CA TRP A 899 -8.71 -2.74 -32.35
C TRP A 899 -8.04 -4.12 -32.38
N GLU A 900 -6.99 -4.30 -31.61
CA GLU A 900 -6.28 -5.58 -31.51
C GLU A 900 -7.10 -6.56 -30.65
N SER A 901 -7.43 -7.71 -31.23
CA SER A 901 -8.21 -8.80 -30.61
C SER A 901 -7.56 -9.26 -29.29
N THR A 902 -6.28 -9.61 -29.33
CA THR A 902 -5.52 -10.08 -28.18
C THR A 902 -5.41 -9.03 -27.09
N ARG A 903 -5.28 -7.74 -27.44
CA ARG A 903 -5.26 -6.64 -26.47
C ARG A 903 -6.62 -6.43 -25.81
N LEU A 904 -7.71 -6.57 -26.56
CA LEU A 904 -9.06 -6.52 -26.00
C LEU A 904 -9.30 -7.69 -25.04
N GLU A 905 -8.87 -8.89 -25.40
CA GLU A 905 -8.94 -10.07 -24.54
C GLU A 905 -8.15 -9.87 -23.23
N SER A 906 -6.93 -9.34 -23.30
CA SER A 906 -6.12 -8.98 -22.13
C SER A 906 -6.74 -7.86 -21.29
N ALA A 907 -7.37 -6.87 -21.92
CA ALA A 907 -8.07 -5.79 -21.22
C ALA A 907 -9.25 -6.32 -20.40
N LYS A 908 -10.06 -7.22 -20.99
CA LYS A 908 -11.15 -7.88 -20.26
C LYS A 908 -10.62 -8.71 -19.10
N SER A 909 -9.60 -9.50 -19.35
CA SER A 909 -9.05 -10.46 -18.38
C SER A 909 -8.40 -9.75 -17.18
N SER A 910 -7.61 -8.71 -17.41
CA SER A 910 -7.03 -7.88 -16.33
C SER A 910 -8.08 -7.10 -15.55
N LEU A 911 -9.10 -6.53 -16.22
CA LEU A 911 -10.21 -5.87 -15.54
C LEU A 911 -11.04 -6.86 -14.68
N ILE A 912 -11.29 -8.07 -15.20
CA ILE A 912 -11.97 -9.13 -14.45
C ILE A 912 -11.17 -9.45 -13.19
N PHE A 913 -9.85 -9.61 -13.31
CA PHE A 913 -8.96 -9.80 -12.18
C PHE A 913 -9.08 -8.68 -11.15
N GLU A 914 -8.94 -7.41 -11.55
CA GLU A 914 -9.02 -6.25 -10.65
C GLU A 914 -10.37 -6.15 -9.92
N ILE A 915 -11.46 -6.59 -10.55
CA ILE A 915 -12.78 -6.64 -9.90
C ILE A 915 -12.85 -7.76 -8.87
N ILE A 916 -12.28 -8.93 -9.17
CA ILE A 916 -12.25 -10.08 -8.27
C ILE A 916 -11.31 -9.83 -7.08
N GLU A 917 -10.19 -9.12 -7.30
CA GLU A 917 -9.23 -8.75 -6.27
C GLU A 917 -9.87 -7.92 -5.15
N ARG A 918 -10.93 -7.15 -5.45
CA ARG A 918 -11.70 -6.38 -4.44
C ARG A 918 -12.36 -7.26 -3.37
N GLU A 919 -12.39 -8.58 -3.55
CA GLU A 919 -12.89 -9.56 -2.59
C GLU A 919 -11.78 -10.58 -2.24
N LYS A 920 -10.49 -10.20 -2.28
CA LYS A 920 -9.38 -11.13 -2.02
C LYS A 920 -9.33 -11.64 -0.57
N SER A 921 -9.68 -10.79 0.39
CA SER A 921 -9.63 -11.08 1.83
C SER A 921 -11.02 -10.99 2.48
N ILE A 922 -11.15 -11.49 3.70
CA ILE A 922 -12.39 -11.37 4.47
C ILE A 922 -12.70 -9.91 4.80
N GLY A 923 -11.68 -9.12 5.15
CA GLY A 923 -11.83 -7.68 5.38
C GLY A 923 -12.34 -6.94 4.14
N ASP A 924 -11.81 -7.28 2.97
CA ASP A 924 -12.24 -6.71 1.69
C ASP A 924 -13.69 -7.09 1.37
N LEU A 925 -14.08 -8.35 1.62
CA LEU A 925 -15.46 -8.81 1.44
C LEU A 925 -16.45 -8.08 2.35
N VAL A 926 -16.07 -7.77 3.59
CA VAL A 926 -16.89 -6.96 4.52
C VAL A 926 -17.09 -5.55 3.96
N VAL A 927 -16.03 -4.92 3.44
CA VAL A 927 -16.11 -3.59 2.80
C VAL A 927 -16.96 -3.64 1.53
N GLN A 928 -16.79 -4.64 0.66
CA GLN A 928 -17.62 -4.79 -0.54
C GLN A 928 -19.10 -5.05 -0.21
N SER A 929 -19.37 -5.81 0.86
CA SER A 929 -20.75 -6.04 1.34
C SER A 929 -21.41 -4.73 1.76
N LEU A 930 -20.71 -3.89 2.53
CA LEU A 930 -21.18 -2.54 2.87
C LEU A 930 -21.41 -1.67 1.62
N LEU A 931 -20.44 -1.65 0.71
CA LEU A 931 -20.54 -0.87 -0.52
C LEU A 931 -21.68 -1.34 -1.41
N SER A 932 -22.05 -2.62 -1.40
CA SER A 932 -23.17 -3.14 -2.20
C SER A 932 -24.49 -2.45 -1.82
N SER A 933 -24.73 -2.23 -0.53
CA SER A 933 -25.89 -1.52 0.00
C SER A 933 -25.88 -0.03 -0.40
N PHE A 934 -24.70 0.62 -0.37
CA PHE A 934 -24.55 2.00 -0.83
C PHE A 934 -24.71 2.17 -2.35
N LYS A 935 -24.18 1.23 -3.13
CA LYS A 935 -24.31 1.18 -4.59
C LYS A 935 -25.74 0.77 -5.02
N LYS A 936 -26.54 0.23 -4.09
CA LYS A 936 -27.86 -0.37 -4.33
C LYS A 936 -27.81 -1.51 -5.36
N VAL A 937 -26.84 -2.40 -5.18
CA VAL A 937 -26.59 -3.55 -6.04
C VAL A 937 -26.67 -4.85 -5.23
N PRO A 938 -26.99 -6.00 -5.85
CA PRO A 938 -27.06 -7.27 -5.12
C PRO A 938 -25.68 -7.72 -4.63
N LYS A 939 -25.65 -8.67 -3.68
CA LYS A 939 -24.39 -9.17 -3.08
C LYS A 939 -23.44 -9.82 -4.08
N ASP A 940 -23.96 -10.36 -5.17
CA ASP A 940 -23.21 -11.00 -6.25
C ASP A 940 -22.90 -10.04 -7.40
N TYR A 941 -23.04 -8.72 -7.19
CA TYR A 941 -22.85 -7.70 -8.22
C TYR A 941 -21.52 -7.82 -8.96
N ASN A 942 -20.39 -7.97 -8.26
CA ASN A 942 -19.08 -8.11 -8.89
C ASN A 942 -19.04 -9.36 -9.79
N ARG A 943 -19.67 -10.46 -9.37
CA ARG A 943 -19.77 -11.71 -10.15
C ARG A 943 -20.62 -11.53 -11.42
N VAL A 944 -21.68 -10.74 -11.35
CA VAL A 944 -22.49 -10.39 -12.53
C VAL A 944 -21.71 -9.44 -13.45
N LEU A 945 -20.96 -8.50 -12.90
CA LEU A 945 -20.18 -7.53 -13.64
C LEU A 945 -19.06 -8.20 -14.45
N VAL A 946 -18.32 -9.15 -13.87
CA VAL A 946 -17.26 -9.87 -14.60
C VAL A 946 -17.82 -10.66 -15.79
N LYS A 947 -19.01 -11.27 -15.65
CA LYS A 947 -19.67 -11.97 -16.77
C LYS A 947 -20.09 -11.01 -17.88
N LYS A 948 -20.54 -9.80 -17.53
CA LYS A 948 -20.87 -8.77 -18.53
C LYS A 948 -19.62 -8.27 -19.27
N ILE A 949 -18.50 -8.09 -18.56
CA ILE A 949 -17.23 -7.65 -19.14
C ILE A 949 -16.73 -8.63 -20.20
N ASP A 950 -16.84 -9.94 -19.94
CA ASP A 950 -16.44 -10.99 -20.87
C ASP A 950 -17.14 -10.86 -22.25
N THR A 951 -18.41 -10.42 -22.24
CA THR A 951 -19.23 -10.26 -23.45
C THR A 951 -18.99 -8.98 -24.26
N VAL A 952 -18.19 -8.03 -23.76
CA VAL A 952 -17.98 -6.71 -24.41
C VAL A 952 -17.37 -6.86 -25.81
N THR A 953 -17.89 -6.14 -26.79
CA THR A 953 -17.40 -6.17 -28.18
C THR A 953 -16.69 -4.88 -28.58
N VAL A 954 -15.96 -4.89 -29.70
CA VAL A 954 -15.34 -3.67 -30.25
C VAL A 954 -16.40 -2.60 -30.58
N ASP A 955 -17.60 -3.00 -31.02
CA ASP A 955 -18.67 -2.05 -31.33
C ASP A 955 -19.20 -1.38 -30.05
N ASP A 956 -19.23 -2.10 -28.93
CA ASP A 956 -19.50 -1.50 -27.63
C ASP A 956 -18.45 -0.46 -27.25
N LEU A 957 -17.16 -0.76 -27.48
CA LEU A 957 -16.06 0.18 -27.21
C LEU A 957 -16.18 1.45 -28.05
N ARG A 958 -16.47 1.33 -29.36
CA ARG A 958 -16.69 2.49 -30.23
C ARG A 958 -17.83 3.35 -29.71
N ARG A 959 -18.95 2.72 -29.36
CA ARG A 959 -20.15 3.40 -28.84
C ARG A 959 -19.88 4.15 -27.53
N VAL A 960 -19.26 3.51 -26.53
CA VAL A 960 -18.96 4.17 -25.25
C VAL A 960 -17.81 5.17 -25.36
N GLY A 961 -16.86 4.93 -26.27
CA GLY A 961 -15.80 5.86 -26.61
C GLY A 961 -16.37 7.19 -27.11
N GLU A 962 -17.23 7.13 -28.13
CA GLU A 962 -17.88 8.32 -28.69
C GLU A 962 -18.78 9.01 -27.65
N LYS A 963 -19.54 8.23 -26.86
CA LYS A 963 -20.55 8.77 -25.93
C LYS A 963 -19.96 9.37 -24.65
N TYR A 964 -18.86 8.82 -24.14
CA TYR A 964 -18.31 9.18 -22.82
C TYR A 964 -16.85 9.59 -22.87
N VAL A 965 -15.98 8.82 -23.51
CA VAL A 965 -14.52 9.06 -23.45
C VAL A 965 -14.13 10.32 -24.23
N SER A 966 -14.78 10.57 -25.37
CA SER A 966 -14.61 11.79 -26.16
C SER A 966 -14.79 13.08 -25.33
N LYS A 967 -15.64 13.05 -24.29
CA LYS A 967 -15.95 14.20 -23.44
C LYS A 967 -14.77 14.69 -22.61
N LEU A 968 -13.76 13.85 -22.36
CA LEU A 968 -12.51 14.26 -21.71
C LEU A 968 -11.86 15.44 -22.44
N PHE A 969 -11.98 15.51 -23.76
CA PHE A 969 -11.33 16.56 -24.56
C PHE A 969 -12.29 17.67 -25.01
N THR A 970 -13.48 17.74 -24.42
CA THR A 970 -14.49 18.79 -24.69
C THR A 970 -14.52 19.86 -23.61
N SER A 971 -15.17 20.99 -23.87
CA SER A 971 -15.31 22.11 -22.93
C SER A 971 -15.93 21.73 -21.57
N ASP A 972 -16.66 20.61 -21.50
CA ASP A 972 -17.37 20.16 -20.30
C ASP A 972 -16.44 19.59 -19.22
N ALA A 973 -15.23 19.19 -19.60
CA ALA A 973 -14.26 18.66 -18.64
C ALA A 973 -13.53 19.78 -17.88
N LYS A 974 -13.08 19.47 -16.68
CA LYS A 974 -12.31 20.36 -15.81
C LYS A 974 -10.92 19.80 -15.56
N THR A 975 -9.91 20.66 -15.49
CA THR A 975 -8.51 20.26 -15.34
C THR A 975 -7.85 20.99 -14.17
N MET A 976 -7.25 20.25 -13.25
CA MET A 976 -6.38 20.81 -12.22
C MET A 976 -4.98 20.22 -12.35
N ILE A 977 -3.99 21.09 -12.20
CA ILE A 977 -2.56 20.72 -12.22
C ILE A 977 -1.88 21.31 -10.99
N THR A 978 -1.06 20.51 -10.32
CA THR A 978 -0.06 21.00 -9.35
C THR A 978 1.33 20.77 -9.89
N CYS A 979 2.23 21.74 -9.76
CA CYS A 979 3.61 21.65 -10.23
C CYS A 979 4.52 22.59 -9.45
N HIS A 980 5.84 22.53 -9.69
CA HIS A 980 6.75 23.57 -9.24
C HIS A 980 6.32 24.95 -9.79
N PRO A 981 6.37 26.05 -9.01
CA PRO A 981 5.91 27.37 -9.43
C PRO A 981 6.55 27.87 -10.73
N ASP A 982 7.84 27.58 -10.93
CA ASP A 982 8.58 28.03 -12.13
C ASP A 982 8.03 27.44 -13.43
N LYS A 983 7.39 26.28 -13.37
CA LYS A 983 6.78 25.61 -14.54
C LYS A 983 5.33 26.02 -14.77
N ALA A 984 4.70 26.72 -13.84
CA ALA A 984 3.24 26.90 -13.82
C ALA A 984 2.73 27.72 -15.02
N SER A 985 3.41 28.83 -15.34
CA SER A 985 3.06 29.70 -16.46
C SER A 985 3.23 29.00 -17.81
N ASP A 986 4.32 28.24 -17.98
CA ASP A 986 4.62 27.52 -19.22
C ASP A 986 3.62 26.39 -19.46
N ILE A 987 3.31 25.61 -18.41
CA ILE A 987 2.27 24.58 -18.47
C ILE A 987 0.93 25.21 -18.83
N SER A 988 0.56 26.32 -18.18
CA SER A 988 -0.70 27.02 -18.44
C SER A 988 -0.79 27.50 -19.89
N ALA A 989 0.29 28.08 -20.43
CA ALA A 989 0.36 28.54 -21.81
C ALA A 989 0.24 27.37 -22.80
N ALA A 990 0.93 26.26 -22.54
CA ALA A 990 0.87 25.07 -23.39
C ALA A 990 -0.53 24.44 -23.44
N PHE A 991 -1.28 24.47 -22.33
CA PHE A 991 -2.63 23.89 -22.28
C PHE A 991 -3.67 24.66 -23.11
N VAL A 992 -3.39 25.91 -23.52
CA VAL A 992 -4.22 26.66 -24.47
C VAL A 992 -4.30 25.93 -25.81
N GLU A 993 -3.24 25.26 -26.25
CA GLU A 993 -3.22 24.42 -27.48
C GLU A 993 -4.26 23.29 -27.43
N PHE A 994 -4.62 22.84 -26.22
CA PHE A 994 -5.63 21.81 -26.01
C PHE A 994 -7.04 22.37 -25.80
N GLY A 995 -7.24 23.68 -26.03
CA GLY A 995 -8.52 24.36 -25.79
C GLY A 995 -8.83 24.54 -24.30
N ARG A 996 -7.80 24.59 -23.44
CA ARG A 996 -7.92 24.73 -21.98
C ARG A 996 -7.27 26.02 -21.51
N ASP A 997 -8.08 27.03 -21.26
CA ASP A 997 -7.62 28.24 -20.58
C ASP A 997 -7.55 27.98 -19.06
N LEU A 998 -6.35 27.60 -18.59
CA LEU A 998 -6.09 27.33 -17.18
C LEU A 998 -5.61 28.61 -16.50
N LYS A 999 -6.17 28.94 -15.33
CA LYS A 999 -5.67 30.07 -14.54
C LYS A 999 -4.44 29.65 -13.74
N VAL A 1000 -3.36 30.43 -13.76
CA VAL A 1000 -2.25 30.26 -12.80
C VAL A 1000 -2.61 30.92 -11.47
N GLN A 1001 -2.45 30.20 -10.37
CA GLN A 1001 -2.68 30.74 -9.01
C GLN A 1001 -1.78 30.06 -7.97
N SER A 1002 -1.60 30.71 -6.83
CA SER A 1002 -0.96 30.07 -5.67
C SER A 1002 -1.93 29.13 -4.94
N LEU A 1003 -1.39 28.26 -4.08
CA LEU A 1003 -2.23 27.38 -3.26
C LEU A 1003 -3.16 28.17 -2.34
N ASP A 1004 -2.69 29.25 -1.72
CA ASP A 1004 -3.46 30.04 -0.75
C ASP A 1004 -4.58 30.87 -1.40
N GLU A 1005 -4.45 31.21 -2.70
CA GLU A 1005 -5.48 31.88 -3.50
C GLU A 1005 -6.51 30.91 -4.11
N SER A 1006 -6.28 29.61 -3.96
CA SER A 1006 -7.08 28.58 -4.61
C SER A 1006 -8.50 28.44 -4.02
N LEU A 1007 -9.34 27.68 -4.73
CA LEU A 1007 -10.70 27.37 -4.31
C LEU A 1007 -10.77 26.59 -2.99
N LEU A 1008 -9.67 25.97 -2.52
CA LEU A 1008 -9.67 25.16 -1.30
C LEU A 1008 -9.94 26.00 -0.04
N GLY A 1009 -9.64 27.29 -0.06
CA GLY A 1009 -9.83 28.19 1.08
C GLY A 1009 -11.23 28.76 1.25
N GLN A 1010 -12.22 28.30 0.46
CA GLN A 1010 -13.58 28.82 0.38
C GLN A 1010 -14.61 27.75 0.85
N CYS A 1011 -15.25 27.98 1.98
CA CYS A 1011 -16.54 27.45 2.46
C CYS A 1011 -17.08 28.67 3.27
#